data_AF-A0A6H5GKI8-F1
#
_entry.id   AF-A0A6H5GKI8-F1
#
_cell.length_a   1.000
_cell.length_b   1.000
_cell.length_c   1.000
_cell.angle_alpha   90.00
_cell.angle_beta   90.00
_cell.angle_gamma   90.00
#
_symmetry.space_group_name_H-M   'P 1'
#
loop_
_entity.id
_entity.type
_entity.pdbx_description
1 polymer ?
#
loop_
_entity_poly.entity_id
_entity_poly.type
_entity_poly.pdbx_seq_one_letter_code
_entity_poly.pdbx_strand_id
1 'polypeptide(L)'
;MPNPFMDHELNQELAKHGWKMFWSNREKRPYYWNKMTNESLWEMPVLKPQFDPLTDPLGITSNAPPPPPAMQLPVKRRASDEGVGSPAAKKMFIGPWDLDVPTNVVILERSPMNIPHPHPVVEAYRCNLCNKLRQCYYELCHARESVEAPKDSFNRWLVERKVVDTGTDPLLPSQCYPEISMSMYREIMNDIPIRLVRPKFTGDARKQLSRYAESAKKLIESRNASSESRKVVMWNVEDTFNWLRRTIGGSFDDFQDRLAHLRVSNRGIEWKPCSPNIFSNLDKKFNGSIWFVKCQHLLFWCEQCQPHLTETCKESVEGICLKIFHLSMDYAKKVKEKHLEILKEQGMPEPNYHSVVNTSRKVWCYPVQFSTPSPRLPAVDYLTDRDQVLLRFQRETFTINTLHLQKLEYLYRMSCFDDKKFEHFLTRVWMLLKRYSAFLGNSTTAHRSQMSLPAPVFECLNKAFGVTFECFASPFNCYFRQYCSAFPDIDSYFGSRGPVLDLKAVTGSFAVHPPYVEELMEACIDHFERLLAESMEPLSFIVFMPEHRDPAPQALLKLEASPFKRKQIVVPTFEHEYRHGYQHVLPRSEWSVKSPYETMIVWLQNNAGNTTWGPVDDRVEALLDAFRPGRERERDRVELPSPQRPPGGGGGPGGGVGGATPAQSVPEASSQVGQPSGQQQQKPQE
;
A
#
# COMPACT_ATOMS: atom_id res chain seq x y z
N MET A 1 15.33 46.56 32.36
CA MET A 1 14.10 46.19 33.09
C MET A 1 14.32 44.81 33.72
N PRO A 2 14.01 44.59 35.01
CA PRO A 2 14.06 43.25 35.59
C PRO A 2 12.98 42.38 34.94
N ASN A 3 13.30 41.12 34.66
CA ASN A 3 12.40 40.15 34.03
C ASN A 3 11.25 39.80 35.01
N PRO A 4 9.97 40.06 34.70
CA PRO A 4 8.86 39.96 35.65
C PRO A 4 8.44 38.52 36.01
N PHE A 5 9.23 37.51 35.61
CA PHE A 5 8.95 36.09 35.83
C PHE A 5 9.88 35.39 36.85
N MET A 6 10.74 36.14 37.54
CA MET A 6 11.71 35.58 38.49
C MET A 6 11.22 35.46 39.95
N ASP A 7 9.96 35.80 40.25
CA ASP A 7 9.41 35.77 41.63
C ASP A 7 8.26 34.75 41.80
N HIS A 8 8.41 33.53 41.29
CA HIS A 8 7.61 32.39 41.77
C HIS A 8 8.50 31.48 42.60
N GLU A 9 8.58 31.77 43.90
CA GLU A 9 9.19 30.85 44.85
C GLU A 9 8.37 29.56 44.90
N LEU A 10 9.05 28.43 44.69
CA LEU A 10 8.47 27.11 44.83
C LEU A 10 7.96 26.91 46.26
N ASN A 11 6.76 26.32 46.42
CA ASN A 11 6.19 26.01 47.74
C ASN A 11 7.22 25.29 48.64
N GLN A 12 7.38 25.79 49.87
CA GLN A 12 8.37 25.29 50.84
C GLN A 12 8.25 23.79 51.12
N GLU A 13 7.06 23.19 51.00
CA GLU A 13 6.89 21.75 51.14
C GLU A 13 7.46 20.93 49.97
N LEU A 14 7.34 21.44 48.74
CA LEU A 14 7.94 20.80 47.56
C LEU A 14 9.47 20.90 47.62
N ALA A 15 9.99 22.03 48.09
CA ALA A 15 11.42 22.21 48.34
C ALA A 15 11.96 21.22 49.38
N LYS A 16 11.21 20.94 50.46
CA LYS A 16 11.54 19.89 51.44
C LYS A 16 11.55 18.48 50.85
N HIS A 17 10.71 18.21 49.85
CA HIS A 17 10.67 16.93 49.12
C HIS A 17 11.65 16.87 47.93
N GLY A 18 12.63 17.78 47.88
CA GLY A 18 13.73 17.75 46.93
C GLY A 18 13.45 18.40 45.58
N TRP A 19 12.29 19.02 45.37
CA TRP A 19 11.95 19.71 44.12
C TRP A 19 12.56 21.11 44.07
N LYS A 20 12.99 21.52 42.87
CA LYS A 20 13.49 22.87 42.54
C LYS A 20 13.01 23.30 41.16
N MET A 21 12.75 24.59 40.98
CA MET A 21 12.37 25.16 39.68
C MET A 21 13.61 25.70 38.94
N PHE A 22 13.69 25.44 37.65
CA PHE A 22 14.75 25.89 36.75
C PHE A 22 14.15 26.48 35.46
N TRP A 23 14.90 27.35 34.79
CA TRP A 23 14.51 27.92 33.49
C TRP A 23 15.19 27.19 32.33
N SER A 24 14.41 26.73 31.35
CA SER A 24 14.97 26.17 30.11
C SER A 24 15.17 27.27 29.06
N ASN A 25 16.44 27.56 28.73
CA ASN A 25 16.76 28.50 27.65
C ASN A 25 16.33 28.02 26.27
N ARG A 26 16.30 26.69 26.06
CA ARG A 26 15.91 26.05 24.79
C ARG A 26 14.40 26.12 24.56
N GLU A 27 13.62 25.80 25.59
CA GLU A 27 12.15 25.70 25.49
C GLU A 27 11.44 26.98 25.96
N LYS A 28 12.20 28.00 26.40
CA LYS A 28 11.71 29.32 26.84
C LYS A 28 10.61 29.25 27.93
N ARG A 29 10.64 28.23 28.80
CA ARG A 29 9.69 28.01 29.91
C ARG A 29 10.38 27.40 31.15
N PRO A 30 9.79 27.52 32.36
CA PRO A 30 10.31 26.86 33.55
C PRO A 30 9.99 25.35 33.58
N TYR A 31 10.79 24.60 34.32
CA TYR A 31 10.59 23.18 34.63
C TYR A 31 11.02 22.87 36.06
N TYR A 32 10.50 21.79 36.62
CA TYR A 32 10.76 21.34 37.99
C TYR A 32 11.66 20.11 37.95
N TRP A 33 12.68 20.08 38.81
CA TRP A 33 13.59 18.95 38.92
C TRP A 33 13.68 18.50 40.38
N ASN A 34 13.57 17.19 40.60
CA ASN A 34 13.71 16.60 41.92
C ASN A 34 15.12 16.03 42.10
N LYS A 35 15.86 16.55 43.08
CA LYS A 35 17.22 16.09 43.39
C LYS A 35 17.27 14.67 43.97
N MET A 36 16.19 14.22 44.63
CA MET A 36 16.13 12.92 45.30
C MET A 36 15.74 11.80 44.35
N THR A 37 14.84 12.05 43.38
CA THR A 37 14.38 11.05 42.41
C THR A 37 15.04 11.16 41.03
N ASN A 38 15.82 12.23 40.77
CA ASN A 38 16.39 12.56 39.45
C ASN A 38 15.34 12.75 38.34
N GLU A 39 14.11 13.10 38.69
CA GLU A 39 13.02 13.32 37.75
C GLU A 39 12.90 14.80 37.37
N SER A 40 12.54 15.09 36.12
CA SER A 40 12.19 16.43 35.64
C SER A 40 10.77 16.47 35.08
N LEU A 41 9.99 17.46 35.51
CA LEU A 41 8.62 17.69 35.09
C LEU A 41 8.46 19.09 34.53
N TRP A 42 7.69 19.22 33.46
CA TRP A 42 7.37 20.52 32.87
C TRP A 42 6.18 21.21 33.57
N GLU A 43 5.45 20.46 34.40
CA GLU A 43 4.31 20.91 35.19
C GLU A 43 4.62 20.84 36.69
N MET A 44 3.88 21.61 37.51
CA MET A 44 4.12 21.69 38.95
C MET A 44 3.83 20.34 39.63
N PRO A 45 4.79 19.77 40.39
CA PRO A 45 4.59 18.48 41.05
C PRO A 45 3.51 18.58 42.14
N VAL A 46 2.61 17.61 42.19
CA VAL A 46 1.56 17.52 43.22
C VAL A 46 1.98 16.47 44.26
N LEU A 47 2.13 16.87 45.52
CA LEU A 47 2.37 15.93 46.62
C LEU A 47 1.10 15.12 46.85
N LYS A 48 1.17 13.79 46.70
CA LYS A 48 0.03 12.91 47.00
C LYS A 48 -0.22 12.92 48.52
N PRO A 49 -1.47 13.12 48.98
CA PRO A 49 -1.77 13.01 50.41
C PRO A 49 -1.50 11.58 50.91
N GLN A 50 -0.93 11.49 52.09
CA GLN A 50 -0.62 10.23 52.78
C GLN A 50 -1.90 9.40 53.00
N PHE A 51 -1.76 8.11 52.73
CA PHE A 51 -2.80 7.09 52.78
C PHE A 51 -3.15 6.79 54.26
N ASP A 52 -4.38 7.10 54.69
CA ASP A 52 -4.91 6.77 56.01
C ASP A 52 -5.43 5.31 56.00
N PRO A 53 -4.87 4.39 56.81
CA PRO A 53 -5.21 2.96 56.79
C PRO A 53 -6.60 2.61 57.35
N LEU A 54 -7.42 3.57 57.79
CA LEU A 54 -8.68 3.28 58.49
C LEU A 54 -9.96 3.33 57.63
N THR A 55 -9.87 3.58 56.33
CA THR A 55 -11.04 3.56 55.42
C THR A 55 -10.74 2.81 54.13
N ASP A 56 -10.79 1.48 54.19
CA ASP A 56 -10.75 0.58 53.03
C ASP A 56 -12.14 -0.07 52.80
N PRO A 57 -12.82 0.17 51.66
CA PRO A 57 -14.06 -0.51 51.33
C PRO A 57 -13.86 -1.84 50.55
N LEU A 58 -12.64 -2.34 50.34
CA LEU A 58 -12.36 -3.53 49.53
C LEU A 58 -11.27 -4.44 50.15
N GLY A 59 -11.41 -4.75 51.44
CA GLY A 59 -10.49 -5.55 52.26
C GLY A 59 -9.82 -6.75 51.56
N ILE A 60 -8.62 -6.52 51.03
CA ILE A 60 -7.67 -7.55 50.60
C ILE A 60 -6.25 -7.07 50.94
N THR A 61 -5.90 -7.14 52.23
CA THR A 61 -4.50 -7.23 52.63
C THR A 61 -4.11 -8.69 52.84
N SER A 62 -3.04 -9.06 52.17
CA SER A 62 -2.29 -10.31 52.25
C SER A 62 -2.18 -10.92 53.65
N ASN A 63 -2.63 -12.16 53.79
CA ASN A 63 -2.06 -13.11 54.75
C ASN A 63 -1.95 -14.49 54.07
N ALA A 64 -0.73 -15.02 54.01
CA ALA A 64 -0.41 -16.33 53.44
C ALA A 64 -0.96 -17.47 54.32
N PRO A 65 -1.47 -18.58 53.74
CA PRO A 65 -1.74 -19.81 54.48
C PRO A 65 -0.67 -20.92 54.24
N PRO A 66 -0.50 -21.87 55.20
CA PRO A 66 0.52 -22.92 55.18
C PRO A 66 0.10 -24.15 54.34
N PRO A 67 0.99 -25.13 54.05
CA PRO A 67 0.74 -26.15 53.02
C PRO A 67 0.00 -27.39 53.55
N PRO A 68 -0.80 -28.07 52.70
CA PRO A 68 -1.22 -29.45 52.93
C PRO A 68 -0.86 -30.42 51.76
N PRO A 69 -1.04 -31.76 51.93
CA PRO A 69 -0.08 -32.79 51.51
C PRO A 69 -0.41 -33.54 50.19
N ALA A 70 0.41 -34.56 49.91
CA ALA A 70 0.61 -35.26 48.65
C ALA A 70 -0.51 -36.20 48.13
N MET A 71 -0.42 -36.46 46.81
CA MET A 71 -0.91 -37.59 45.99
C MET A 71 -2.42 -37.69 45.66
N GLN A 72 -2.74 -37.64 44.36
CA GLN A 72 -3.10 -38.81 43.51
C GLN A 72 -3.52 -38.35 42.09
N LEU A 73 -2.94 -38.96 41.05
CA LEU A 73 -3.48 -38.96 39.68
C LEU A 73 -4.67 -39.93 39.62
N PRO A 74 -5.71 -39.67 38.80
CA PRO A 74 -5.88 -40.53 37.61
C PRO A 74 -6.58 -39.91 36.37
N VAL A 75 -6.06 -40.32 35.19
CA VAL A 75 -6.74 -40.88 34.01
C VAL A 75 -7.67 -40.02 33.10
N LYS A 76 -7.25 -39.98 31.82
CA LYS A 76 -7.98 -39.68 30.55
C LYS A 76 -9.44 -40.18 30.49
N ARG A 77 -10.37 -39.33 30.02
CA ARG A 77 -11.51 -39.70 29.15
C ARG A 77 -11.84 -38.60 28.12
N ARG A 78 -12.33 -39.04 26.96
CA ARG A 78 -12.57 -38.27 25.71
C ARG A 78 -13.89 -37.49 25.71
N ALA A 79 -13.91 -36.50 24.81
CA ALA A 79 -14.95 -35.64 24.24
C ALA A 79 -16.44 -36.04 24.35
N SER A 80 -17.27 -35.06 24.73
CA SER A 80 -18.32 -34.41 23.90
C SER A 80 -19.36 -33.75 24.82
N ASP A 81 -19.50 -32.42 24.79
CA ASP A 81 -20.81 -31.76 24.75
C ASP A 81 -20.67 -30.24 24.56
N GLU A 82 -21.60 -29.65 23.81
CA GLU A 82 -21.75 -28.21 23.67
C GLU A 82 -22.30 -27.60 24.96
N GLY A 83 -21.71 -26.50 25.40
CA GLY A 83 -22.17 -25.76 26.57
C GLY A 83 -21.66 -24.33 26.50
N VAL A 84 -22.61 -23.41 26.37
CA VAL A 84 -22.46 -21.95 26.31
C VAL A 84 -21.42 -21.44 27.31
N GLY A 85 -20.21 -21.20 26.81
CA GLY A 85 -19.15 -20.54 27.55
C GLY A 85 -19.37 -19.04 27.56
N SER A 86 -19.40 -18.45 28.75
CA SER A 86 -19.31 -17.01 28.98
C SER A 86 -18.29 -16.37 28.03
N PRO A 87 -18.56 -15.18 27.45
CA PRO A 87 -17.65 -14.59 26.48
C PRO A 87 -16.30 -14.37 27.15
N ALA A 88 -15.28 -15.09 26.69
CA ALA A 88 -13.90 -14.78 27.00
C ALA A 88 -13.71 -13.28 26.73
N ALA A 89 -13.23 -12.54 27.73
CA ALA A 89 -12.99 -11.11 27.61
C ALA A 89 -12.26 -10.85 26.29
N LYS A 90 -12.94 -10.19 25.34
CA LYS A 90 -12.34 -9.82 24.05
C LYS A 90 -11.12 -8.97 24.37
N LYS A 91 -9.92 -9.54 24.23
CA LYS A 91 -8.68 -8.77 24.25
C LYS A 91 -8.76 -7.83 23.06
N MET A 92 -9.17 -6.59 23.30
CA MET A 92 -9.21 -5.54 22.30
C MET A 92 -7.78 -5.37 21.79
N PHE A 93 -7.54 -5.75 20.53
CA PHE A 93 -6.22 -5.66 19.93
C PHE A 93 -5.85 -4.18 19.79
N ILE A 94 -4.81 -3.77 20.52
CA ILE A 94 -4.33 -2.38 20.47
C ILE A 94 -3.57 -2.22 19.15
N GLY A 95 -4.05 -1.39 18.23
CA GLY A 95 -3.37 -1.12 16.97
C GLY A 95 -4.20 -0.28 16.00
N PRO A 96 -3.59 0.26 14.94
CA PRO A 96 -4.29 1.05 13.90
C PRO A 96 -5.00 0.14 12.88
N TRP A 97 -5.52 -1.00 13.31
CA TRP A 97 -6.18 -2.03 12.50
C TRP A 97 -7.39 -2.56 13.25
N ASP A 98 -8.41 -2.99 12.52
CA ASP A 98 -9.58 -3.67 13.07
C ASP A 98 -9.73 -5.04 12.41
N LEU A 99 -9.22 -6.05 13.12
CA LEU A 99 -9.19 -7.44 12.62
C LEU A 99 -10.47 -8.20 12.96
N ASP A 100 -11.38 -7.62 13.73
CA ASP A 100 -12.63 -8.27 14.13
C ASP A 100 -13.76 -8.03 13.13
N VAL A 101 -13.60 -7.05 12.22
CA VAL A 101 -14.56 -6.79 11.13
C VAL A 101 -14.73 -8.04 10.25
N PRO A 102 -15.94 -8.63 10.21
CA PRO A 102 -16.20 -9.78 9.35
C PRO A 102 -16.22 -9.36 7.88
N THR A 103 -15.93 -10.30 7.01
CA THR A 103 -15.97 -10.06 5.56
C THR A 103 -17.42 -10.02 5.07
N ASN A 104 -17.74 -9.07 4.19
CA ASN A 104 -18.94 -9.10 3.35
C ASN A 104 -18.64 -9.59 1.92
N VAL A 105 -17.43 -10.10 1.69
CA VAL A 105 -16.97 -10.50 0.36
C VAL A 105 -17.29 -11.96 0.09
N VAL A 106 -18.03 -12.19 -0.98
CA VAL A 106 -18.26 -13.52 -1.56
C VAL A 106 -17.46 -13.61 -2.84
N ILE A 107 -16.77 -14.73 -3.01
CA ILE A 107 -15.99 -15.05 -4.21
C ILE A 107 -16.56 -16.30 -4.89
N LEU A 108 -16.22 -16.49 -6.16
CA LEU A 108 -16.23 -17.83 -6.73
C LEU A 108 -15.10 -18.64 -6.10
N GLU A 109 -15.44 -19.84 -5.63
CA GLU A 109 -14.51 -20.76 -5.00
C GLU A 109 -13.30 -20.99 -5.92
N ARG A 110 -12.11 -21.01 -5.33
CA ARG A 110 -10.86 -21.05 -6.07
C ARG A 110 -10.18 -22.40 -5.88
N SER A 111 -9.45 -22.84 -6.91
CA SER A 111 -8.56 -23.98 -6.76
C SER A 111 -7.48 -23.66 -5.72
N PRO A 112 -7.12 -24.61 -4.84
CA PRO A 112 -5.95 -24.49 -4.00
C PRO A 112 -4.68 -24.28 -4.84
N MET A 113 -3.69 -23.59 -4.28
CA MET A 113 -2.38 -23.44 -4.88
C MET A 113 -1.68 -24.78 -4.99
N ASN A 114 -1.14 -25.04 -6.17
CA ASN A 114 -0.34 -26.23 -6.47
C ASN A 114 1.15 -25.90 -6.62
N ILE A 115 1.64 -25.01 -5.75
CA ILE A 115 3.07 -24.72 -5.58
C ILE A 115 3.51 -25.24 -4.20
N PRO A 116 4.80 -25.55 -4.01
CA PRO A 116 5.30 -25.91 -2.69
C PRO A 116 5.05 -24.80 -1.65
N HIS A 117 4.74 -25.18 -0.41
CA HIS A 117 4.74 -24.27 0.73
C HIS A 117 6.12 -23.61 0.91
N PRO A 118 6.21 -22.36 1.40
CA PRO A 118 7.49 -21.68 1.58
C PRO A 118 8.37 -22.38 2.62
N HIS A 119 9.69 -22.38 2.37
CA HIS A 119 10.70 -22.94 3.27
C HIS A 119 11.86 -21.95 3.46
N PRO A 120 12.39 -21.73 4.68
CA PRO A 120 13.30 -20.62 4.96
C PRO A 120 14.63 -20.70 4.20
N VAL A 121 15.13 -21.91 3.91
CA VAL A 121 16.32 -22.11 3.06
C VAL A 121 16.07 -21.69 1.61
N VAL A 122 14.89 -22.01 1.07
CA VAL A 122 14.50 -21.60 -0.30
C VAL A 122 14.28 -20.10 -0.34
N GLU A 123 13.69 -19.54 0.71
CA GLU A 123 13.44 -18.10 0.81
C GLU A 123 14.74 -17.31 0.86
N ALA A 124 15.71 -17.73 1.67
CA ALA A 124 17.05 -17.15 1.69
C ALA A 124 17.72 -17.22 0.30
N TYR A 125 17.62 -18.38 -0.36
CA TYR A 125 18.19 -18.58 -1.70
C TYR A 125 17.54 -17.70 -2.77
N ARG A 126 16.21 -17.65 -2.80
CA ARG A 126 15.41 -16.77 -3.68
C ARG A 126 15.81 -15.31 -3.51
N CYS A 127 15.89 -14.84 -2.27
CA CYS A 127 16.26 -13.47 -1.97
C CYS A 127 17.69 -13.13 -2.40
N ASN A 128 18.63 -14.05 -2.21
CA ASN A 128 20.01 -13.87 -2.67
C ASN A 128 20.08 -13.76 -4.20
N LEU A 129 19.30 -14.57 -4.92
CA LEU A 129 19.22 -14.49 -6.39
C LEU A 129 18.53 -13.20 -6.85
N CYS A 130 17.46 -12.76 -6.19
CA CYS A 130 16.81 -11.48 -6.47
C CYS A 130 17.77 -10.28 -6.28
N ASN A 131 18.55 -10.28 -5.20
CA ASN A 131 19.56 -9.25 -4.96
C ASN A 131 20.70 -9.28 -6.00
N LYS A 132 21.15 -10.47 -6.42
CA LYS A 132 22.11 -10.61 -7.53
C LYS A 132 21.55 -10.08 -8.85
N LEU A 133 20.27 -10.36 -9.13
CA LEU A 133 19.59 -9.86 -10.32
C LEU A 133 19.50 -8.33 -10.32
N ARG A 134 19.13 -7.75 -9.18
CA ARG A 134 19.10 -6.29 -8.97
C ARG A 134 20.47 -5.65 -9.17
N GLN A 135 21.52 -6.26 -8.62
CA GLN A 135 22.90 -5.79 -8.80
C GLN A 135 23.33 -5.86 -10.28
N CYS A 136 23.04 -6.97 -10.96
CA CYS A 136 23.32 -7.13 -12.39
C CYS A 136 22.60 -6.06 -13.24
N TYR A 137 21.36 -5.72 -12.89
CA TYR A 137 20.62 -4.64 -13.55
C TYR A 137 21.32 -3.28 -13.41
N TYR A 138 21.81 -2.97 -12.21
CA TYR A 138 22.55 -1.72 -11.96
C TYR A 138 23.86 -1.66 -12.74
N GLU A 139 24.60 -2.77 -12.77
CA GLU A 139 25.83 -2.90 -13.55
C GLU A 139 25.58 -2.79 -15.06
N LEU A 140 24.51 -3.38 -15.58
CA LEU A 140 24.16 -3.32 -17.01
C LEU A 140 23.80 -1.90 -17.46
N CYS A 141 23.01 -1.16 -16.65
CA CYS A 141 22.68 0.24 -16.96
C CYS A 141 23.95 1.10 -17.05
N HIS A 142 24.86 0.93 -16.08
CA HIS A 142 26.11 1.69 -16.05
C HIS A 142 27.06 1.27 -17.19
N ALA A 143 27.28 -0.03 -17.36
CA ALA A 143 28.26 -0.55 -18.32
C ALA A 143 27.85 -0.34 -19.78
N ARG A 144 26.55 -0.41 -20.09
CA ARG A 144 26.06 -0.27 -21.47
C ARG A 144 25.68 1.17 -21.82
N GLU A 145 24.95 1.85 -20.94
CA GLU A 145 24.36 3.16 -21.24
C GLU A 145 25.06 4.32 -20.52
N SER A 146 26.03 4.05 -19.63
CA SER A 146 26.68 5.08 -18.80
C SER A 146 25.70 5.88 -17.93
N VAL A 147 24.56 5.29 -17.57
CA VAL A 147 23.55 5.87 -16.68
C VAL A 147 23.39 5.03 -15.43
N GLU A 148 23.02 5.67 -14.32
CA GLU A 148 22.55 4.94 -13.15
C GLU A 148 21.18 4.31 -13.44
N ALA A 149 20.92 3.14 -12.89
CA ALA A 149 19.60 2.54 -12.99
C ALA A 149 18.53 3.48 -12.40
N PRO A 150 17.42 3.75 -13.11
CA PRO A 150 16.38 4.63 -12.62
C PRO A 150 15.84 4.18 -11.25
N LYS A 151 15.53 5.16 -10.40
CA LYS A 151 15.19 4.88 -8.99
C LYS A 151 13.92 4.03 -8.90
N ASP A 152 13.97 2.91 -8.18
CA ASP A 152 12.87 1.94 -8.01
C ASP A 152 12.38 1.23 -9.29
N SER A 153 13.02 1.44 -10.45
CA SER A 153 12.59 0.82 -11.72
C SER A 153 12.58 -0.70 -11.66
N PHE A 154 13.54 -1.31 -10.95
CA PHE A 154 13.57 -2.76 -10.74
C PHE A 154 12.35 -3.27 -9.96
N ASN A 155 11.89 -2.52 -8.96
CA ASN A 155 10.71 -2.91 -8.19
C ASN A 155 9.43 -2.75 -9.02
N ARG A 156 9.33 -1.68 -9.81
CA ARG A 156 8.22 -1.50 -10.76
C ARG A 156 8.23 -2.60 -11.83
N TRP A 157 9.39 -2.97 -12.34
CA TRP A 157 9.57 -4.08 -13.26
C TRP A 157 9.09 -5.41 -12.67
N LEU A 158 9.43 -5.74 -11.41
CA LEU A 158 8.90 -6.96 -10.77
C LEU A 158 7.37 -6.98 -10.75
N VAL A 159 6.74 -5.87 -10.38
CA VAL A 159 5.29 -5.75 -10.30
C VAL A 159 4.66 -5.81 -11.69
N GLU A 160 5.18 -5.05 -12.64
CA GLU A 160 4.70 -4.99 -14.03
C GLU A 160 4.78 -6.37 -14.70
N ARG A 161 5.91 -7.05 -14.57
CA ARG A 161 6.06 -8.42 -15.10
C ARG A 161 5.06 -9.38 -14.46
N LYS A 162 4.79 -9.28 -13.15
CA LYS A 162 3.81 -10.12 -12.46
C LYS A 162 2.36 -9.92 -12.90
N VAL A 163 2.04 -8.84 -13.62
CA VAL A 163 0.72 -8.67 -14.26
C VAL A 163 0.52 -9.67 -15.39
N VAL A 164 1.58 -9.99 -16.13
CA VAL A 164 1.53 -10.85 -17.34
C VAL A 164 2.25 -12.19 -17.17
N ASP A 165 2.93 -12.40 -16.03
CA ASP A 165 3.68 -13.61 -15.74
C ASP A 165 2.74 -14.80 -15.52
N THR A 166 3.01 -15.88 -16.24
CA THR A 166 2.34 -17.18 -16.09
C THR A 166 3.26 -18.21 -15.41
N GLY A 167 4.41 -17.74 -14.92
CA GLY A 167 5.39 -18.53 -14.18
C GLY A 167 4.92 -18.94 -12.78
N THR A 168 5.71 -19.81 -12.14
CA THR A 168 5.33 -20.41 -10.84
C THR A 168 6.06 -19.83 -9.64
N ASP A 169 7.16 -19.08 -9.83
CA ASP A 169 7.83 -18.46 -8.68
C ASP A 169 7.01 -17.26 -8.18
N PRO A 170 6.79 -17.08 -6.88
CA PRO A 170 5.97 -15.99 -6.36
C PRO A 170 6.61 -14.61 -6.48
N LEU A 171 7.94 -14.50 -6.62
CA LEU A 171 8.66 -13.22 -6.65
C LEU A 171 9.26 -12.93 -8.02
N LEU A 172 10.01 -13.88 -8.58
CA LEU A 172 10.76 -13.70 -9.82
C LEU A 172 9.85 -13.97 -11.02
N PRO A 173 9.79 -13.06 -12.01
CA PRO A 173 9.08 -13.35 -13.27
C PRO A 173 9.84 -14.39 -14.09
N SER A 174 9.12 -15.30 -14.75
CA SER A 174 9.76 -16.37 -15.51
C SER A 174 9.05 -16.77 -16.81
N GLN A 175 7.81 -16.35 -17.03
CA GLN A 175 7.06 -16.67 -18.25
C GLN A 175 6.13 -15.51 -18.62
N CYS A 176 6.70 -14.47 -19.22
CA CYS A 176 6.02 -13.23 -19.62
C CYS A 176 6.02 -13.09 -21.14
N TYR A 177 4.94 -12.57 -21.70
CA TYR A 177 4.88 -12.10 -23.09
C TYR A 177 4.26 -10.70 -23.14
N PRO A 178 4.90 -9.72 -23.81
CA PRO A 178 6.23 -9.78 -24.43
C PRO A 178 7.36 -9.91 -23.39
N GLU A 179 8.51 -10.46 -23.78
CA GLU A 179 9.67 -10.63 -22.87
C GLU A 179 10.25 -9.28 -22.43
N ILE A 180 10.30 -8.31 -23.34
CA ILE A 180 10.77 -6.95 -23.06
C ILE A 180 9.71 -6.22 -22.22
N SER A 181 10.16 -5.68 -21.09
CA SER A 181 9.33 -4.81 -20.25
C SER A 181 9.36 -3.38 -20.79
N MET A 182 8.19 -2.89 -21.22
CA MET A 182 8.06 -1.50 -21.66
C MET A 182 8.18 -0.52 -20.49
N SER A 183 7.82 -0.92 -19.27
CA SER A 183 8.10 -0.13 -18.06
C SER A 183 9.60 0.08 -17.88
N MET A 184 10.38 -1.01 -17.81
CA MET A 184 11.84 -0.92 -17.64
C MET A 184 12.50 -0.18 -18.82
N TYR A 185 12.09 -0.48 -20.06
CA TYR A 185 12.62 0.15 -21.27
C TYR A 185 12.37 1.67 -21.26
N ARG A 186 11.12 2.11 -21.01
CA ARG A 186 10.76 3.55 -20.98
C ARG A 186 11.58 4.29 -19.92
N GLU A 187 11.73 3.69 -18.75
CA GLU A 187 12.48 4.33 -17.66
C GLU A 187 13.97 4.47 -17.95
N ILE A 188 14.63 3.44 -18.50
CA ILE A 188 16.04 3.54 -18.89
C ILE A 188 16.20 4.58 -20.00
N MET A 189 15.34 4.53 -21.03
CA MET A 189 15.38 5.48 -22.14
C MET A 189 15.19 6.93 -21.70
N ASN A 190 14.38 7.18 -20.68
CA ASN A 190 14.16 8.53 -20.14
C ASN A 190 15.40 9.16 -19.49
N ASP A 191 16.34 8.32 -19.01
CA ASP A 191 17.58 8.75 -18.37
C ASP A 191 18.76 8.81 -19.35
N ILE A 192 18.55 8.50 -20.64
CA ILE A 192 19.54 8.60 -21.71
C ILE A 192 19.39 9.96 -22.43
N PRO A 193 20.48 10.70 -22.69
CA PRO A 193 21.89 10.34 -22.46
C PRO A 193 22.39 10.65 -21.04
N ILE A 194 21.65 11.46 -20.28
CA ILE A 194 21.87 11.70 -18.86
C ILE A 194 20.53 11.85 -18.14
N ARG A 195 20.49 11.40 -16.89
CA ARG A 195 19.34 11.63 -16.02
C ARG A 195 19.17 13.12 -15.73
N LEU A 196 17.98 13.64 -16.03
CA LEU A 196 17.62 15.02 -15.77
C LEU A 196 17.11 15.19 -14.34
N VAL A 197 17.61 16.21 -13.65
CA VAL A 197 17.16 16.62 -12.32
C VAL A 197 16.59 18.03 -12.42
N ARG A 198 15.53 18.32 -11.67
CA ARG A 198 14.97 19.68 -11.59
C ARG A 198 16.04 20.63 -11.01
N PRO A 199 16.58 21.59 -11.77
CA PRO A 199 17.62 22.46 -11.26
C PRO A 199 17.05 23.41 -10.21
N LYS A 200 17.85 23.72 -9.18
CA LYS A 200 17.44 24.66 -8.11
C LYS A 200 17.73 26.11 -8.47
N PHE A 201 18.79 26.32 -9.25
CA PHE A 201 19.27 27.65 -9.63
C PHE A 201 19.54 27.74 -11.12
N THR A 202 19.51 28.94 -11.68
CA THR A 202 19.80 29.23 -13.10
C THR A 202 21.17 28.68 -13.53
N GLY A 203 22.19 28.77 -12.68
CA GLY A 203 23.51 28.20 -12.95
C GLY A 203 23.51 26.68 -13.10
N ASP A 204 22.64 25.98 -12.36
CA ASP A 204 22.48 24.53 -12.47
C ASP A 204 21.73 24.15 -13.75
N ALA A 205 20.71 24.94 -14.15
CA ALA A 205 20.00 24.76 -15.41
C ALA A 205 20.94 24.87 -16.62
N ARG A 206 21.81 25.90 -16.63
CA ARG A 206 22.85 26.08 -17.65
C ARG A 206 23.82 24.90 -17.68
N LYS A 207 24.30 24.45 -16.52
CA LYS A 207 25.20 23.28 -16.41
C LYS A 207 24.54 22.00 -16.92
N GLN A 208 23.27 21.78 -16.60
CA GLN A 208 22.53 20.61 -17.05
C GLN A 208 22.35 20.61 -18.57
N LEU A 209 21.99 21.74 -19.17
CA LEU A 209 21.90 21.88 -20.63
C LEU A 209 23.24 21.56 -21.31
N SER A 210 24.34 22.12 -20.79
CA SER A 210 25.69 21.86 -21.32
C SER A 210 26.06 20.37 -21.22
N ARG A 211 25.81 19.73 -20.07
CA ARG A 211 26.09 18.30 -19.86
C ARG A 211 25.25 17.41 -20.78
N TYR A 212 23.98 17.78 -20.98
CA TYR A 212 23.10 17.03 -21.87
C TYR A 212 23.62 17.05 -23.31
N ALA A 213 23.98 18.25 -23.82
CA ALA A 213 24.51 18.41 -25.16
C ALA A 213 25.84 17.65 -25.34
N GLU A 214 26.73 17.72 -24.36
CA GLU A 214 28.01 16.97 -24.37
C GLU A 214 27.80 15.46 -24.37
N SER A 215 26.91 14.94 -23.51
CA SER A 215 26.61 13.51 -23.46
C SER A 215 25.89 13.02 -24.71
N ALA A 216 25.00 13.82 -25.31
CA ALA A 216 24.35 13.50 -26.58
C ALA A 216 25.38 13.37 -27.71
N LYS A 217 26.33 14.30 -27.80
CA LYS A 217 27.45 14.23 -28.74
C LYS A 217 28.31 12.99 -28.52
N LYS A 218 28.74 12.74 -27.28
CA LYS A 218 29.56 11.56 -26.95
C LYS A 218 28.86 10.25 -27.32
N LEU A 219 27.54 10.17 -27.09
CA LEU A 219 26.73 9.01 -27.42
C LEU A 219 26.69 8.77 -28.93
N ILE A 220 26.39 9.79 -29.74
CA ILE A 220 26.26 9.63 -31.20
C ILE A 220 27.61 9.39 -31.91
N GLU A 221 28.72 9.87 -31.31
CA GLU A 221 30.08 9.63 -31.80
C GLU A 221 30.58 8.21 -31.47
N SER A 222 30.25 7.70 -30.28
CA SER A 222 30.73 6.39 -29.81
C SER A 222 29.91 5.20 -30.32
N ARG A 223 28.68 5.44 -30.82
CA ARG A 223 27.76 4.38 -31.24
C ARG A 223 27.56 4.33 -32.75
N ASN A 224 27.08 3.18 -33.22
CA ASN A 224 26.72 2.98 -34.60
C ASN A 224 25.37 3.66 -34.91
N ALA A 225 25.43 4.95 -35.25
CA ALA A 225 24.29 5.75 -35.67
C ALA A 225 24.29 5.96 -37.19
N SER A 226 23.11 6.15 -37.77
CA SER A 226 22.97 6.53 -39.18
C SER A 226 23.69 7.85 -39.47
N SER A 227 24.12 8.05 -40.72
CA SER A 227 24.78 9.28 -41.14
C SER A 227 23.89 10.51 -40.96
N GLU A 228 22.57 10.35 -41.10
CA GLU A 228 21.58 11.39 -40.86
C GLU A 228 21.44 11.72 -39.38
N SER A 229 21.21 10.72 -38.53
CA SER A 229 21.13 10.87 -37.07
C SER A 229 22.37 11.57 -36.50
N ARG A 230 23.56 11.21 -37.01
CA ARG A 230 24.82 11.85 -36.60
C ARG A 230 24.86 13.33 -36.98
N LYS A 231 24.47 13.69 -38.21
CA LYS A 231 24.44 15.09 -38.65
C LYS A 231 23.48 15.93 -37.82
N VAL A 232 22.25 15.45 -37.65
CA VAL A 232 21.19 16.17 -36.91
C VAL A 232 21.59 16.41 -35.46
N VAL A 233 22.05 15.38 -34.76
CA VAL A 233 22.45 15.52 -33.35
C VAL A 233 23.65 16.45 -33.21
N MET A 234 24.68 16.29 -34.04
CA MET A 234 25.89 17.11 -33.97
C MET A 234 25.59 18.59 -34.26
N TRP A 235 24.78 18.88 -35.27
CA TRP A 235 24.39 20.24 -35.60
C TRP A 235 23.63 20.92 -34.45
N ASN A 236 22.66 20.23 -33.85
CA ASN A 236 21.90 20.75 -32.71
C ASN A 236 22.75 20.95 -31.45
N VAL A 237 23.71 20.06 -31.21
CA VAL A 237 24.68 20.21 -30.11
C VAL A 237 25.58 21.43 -30.34
N GLU A 238 26.11 21.60 -31.55
CA GLU A 238 26.94 22.76 -31.90
C GLU A 238 26.15 24.07 -31.82
N ASP A 239 24.91 24.09 -32.32
CA ASP A 239 24.01 25.25 -32.22
C ASP A 239 23.72 25.59 -30.74
N THR A 240 23.49 24.58 -29.90
CA THR A 240 23.31 24.77 -28.45
C THR A 240 24.56 25.34 -27.77
N PHE A 241 25.77 24.88 -28.14
CA PHE A 241 27.01 25.45 -27.61
C PHE A 241 27.26 26.87 -28.14
N ASN A 242 26.91 27.17 -29.39
CA ASN A 242 26.97 28.52 -29.95
C ASN A 242 26.01 29.46 -29.21
N TRP A 243 24.79 29.00 -28.97
CA TRP A 243 23.78 29.73 -28.19
C TRP A 243 24.26 29.98 -26.76
N LEU A 244 24.80 28.96 -26.08
CA LEU A 244 25.37 29.09 -24.72
C LEU A 244 26.52 30.09 -24.63
N ARG A 245 27.30 30.28 -25.71
CA ARG A 245 28.38 31.28 -25.77
C ARG A 245 27.85 32.70 -25.99
N ARG A 246 26.78 32.86 -26.77
CA ARG A 246 26.16 34.16 -27.08
C ARG A 246 25.26 34.66 -25.95
N THR A 247 24.55 33.76 -25.28
CA THR A 247 23.59 34.08 -24.22
C THR A 247 24.29 34.22 -22.87
N ILE A 248 24.94 35.38 -22.66
CA ILE A 248 25.52 35.76 -21.37
C ILE A 248 24.40 36.32 -20.48
N GLY A 249 24.02 35.58 -19.44
CA GLY A 249 22.98 36.01 -18.48
C GLY A 249 21.56 35.55 -18.79
N GLY A 250 21.37 34.47 -19.57
CA GLY A 250 20.05 33.87 -19.79
C GLY A 250 19.31 33.50 -18.50
N SER A 251 17.99 33.55 -18.55
CA SER A 251 17.11 33.22 -17.43
C SER A 251 17.05 31.70 -17.19
N PHE A 252 16.44 31.30 -16.07
CA PHE A 252 16.19 29.88 -15.77
C PHE A 252 15.35 29.23 -16.87
N ASP A 253 14.29 29.92 -17.31
CA ASP A 253 13.34 29.44 -18.31
C ASP A 253 14.00 29.30 -19.68
N ASP A 254 14.84 30.26 -20.09
CA ASP A 254 15.60 30.17 -21.35
C ASP A 254 16.42 28.87 -21.44
N PHE A 255 17.06 28.46 -20.33
CA PHE A 255 17.83 27.22 -20.29
C PHE A 255 16.93 25.97 -20.27
N GLN A 256 15.77 26.03 -19.62
CA GLN A 256 14.82 24.91 -19.61
C GLN A 256 14.16 24.73 -20.99
N ASP A 257 13.74 25.81 -21.63
CA ASP A 257 13.12 25.79 -22.96
C ASP A 257 14.13 25.30 -24.00
N ARG A 258 15.38 25.74 -23.91
CA ARG A 258 16.44 25.25 -24.79
C ARG A 258 16.74 23.77 -24.59
N LEU A 259 16.72 23.29 -23.34
CA LEU A 259 16.87 21.86 -23.04
C LEU A 259 15.66 21.06 -23.57
N ALA A 260 14.45 21.59 -23.44
CA ALA A 260 13.25 20.98 -23.99
C ALA A 260 13.34 20.88 -25.52
N HIS A 261 13.77 21.95 -26.19
CA HIS A 261 14.03 21.98 -27.63
C HIS A 261 15.20 21.08 -28.08
N LEU A 262 16.13 20.73 -27.20
CA LEU A 262 17.16 19.75 -27.55
C LEU A 262 16.62 18.31 -27.39
N ARG A 263 15.61 18.14 -26.55
CA ARG A 263 15.12 16.85 -26.07
C ARG A 263 13.89 16.34 -26.79
N VAL A 264 13.10 17.12 -27.54
CA VAL A 264 11.71 16.71 -27.86
C VAL A 264 11.63 15.29 -28.42
N SER A 265 11.26 14.40 -27.50
CA SER A 265 10.90 13.01 -27.63
C SER A 265 9.39 12.98 -27.48
N ASN A 266 8.72 12.14 -28.25
CA ASN A 266 7.29 11.85 -28.10
C ASN A 266 6.89 11.69 -26.63
N ARG A 267 6.34 12.75 -26.02
CA ARG A 267 5.48 12.61 -24.85
C ARG A 267 4.12 12.16 -25.37
N GLY A 268 3.90 10.85 -25.45
CA GLY A 268 2.55 10.26 -25.36
C GLY A 268 1.69 10.13 -26.62
N ILE A 269 2.24 9.87 -27.82
CA ILE A 269 1.43 9.42 -28.97
C ILE A 269 1.90 8.03 -29.42
N GLU A 270 1.06 7.01 -29.19
CA GLU A 270 1.22 5.68 -29.80
C GLU A 270 1.15 5.79 -31.33
N TRP A 271 2.16 5.26 -32.02
CA TRP A 271 2.08 5.01 -33.46
C TRP A 271 1.94 3.52 -33.71
N LYS A 272 0.74 3.09 -34.13
CA LYS A 272 0.58 1.81 -34.83
C LYS A 272 1.31 1.91 -36.18
N PRO A 273 2.15 0.94 -36.58
CA PRO A 273 2.77 0.96 -37.89
C PRO A 273 1.66 0.82 -38.96
N CYS A 274 1.47 1.85 -39.78
CA CYS A 274 0.67 1.70 -41.00
C CYS A 274 1.41 0.74 -41.94
N SER A 275 0.75 -0.34 -42.34
CA SER A 275 1.27 -1.28 -43.35
C SER A 275 1.64 -0.54 -44.65
N PRO A 276 2.65 -1.00 -45.41
CA PRO A 276 3.16 -0.30 -46.60
C PRO A 276 2.17 -0.17 -47.77
N ASN A 277 0.98 -0.77 -47.68
CA ASN A 277 0.06 -0.95 -48.81
C ASN A 277 -1.05 0.11 -48.93
N ILE A 278 -0.92 1.28 -48.30
CA ILE A 278 -1.84 2.43 -48.50
C ILE A 278 -1.09 3.62 -49.13
N PHE A 279 -0.14 3.37 -50.02
CA PHE A 279 0.52 4.43 -50.81
C PHE A 279 0.06 4.50 -52.27
N SER A 280 -0.85 3.64 -52.71
CA SER A 280 -1.21 3.56 -54.14
C SER A 280 -2.65 3.91 -54.53
N ASN A 281 -3.51 4.39 -53.62
CA ASN A 281 -4.93 4.60 -53.99
C ASN A 281 -5.70 5.77 -53.35
N LEU A 282 -5.03 6.80 -52.84
CA LEU A 282 -5.70 7.98 -52.28
C LEU A 282 -5.14 9.28 -52.84
N ASP A 283 -5.16 9.38 -54.16
CA ASP A 283 -4.92 10.62 -54.89
C ASP A 283 -6.23 11.01 -55.57
N LYS A 284 -7.09 11.80 -54.88
CA LYS A 284 -8.08 12.72 -55.49
C LYS A 284 -9.13 13.39 -54.60
N LYS A 285 -9.25 13.13 -53.29
CA LYS A 285 -10.23 13.87 -52.47
C LYS A 285 -9.78 14.00 -51.04
N PHE A 286 -9.10 15.10 -50.67
CA PHE A 286 -9.24 15.78 -49.37
C PHE A 286 -8.38 17.06 -49.36
N ASN A 287 -8.97 18.16 -48.91
CA ASN A 287 -8.38 19.51 -48.87
C ASN A 287 -7.08 19.58 -48.03
N GLY A 288 -6.09 20.29 -48.55
CA GLY A 288 -4.69 20.38 -48.11
C GLY A 288 -4.40 21.05 -46.75
N SER A 289 -5.33 21.04 -45.79
CA SER A 289 -5.12 21.69 -44.48
C SER A 289 -4.63 20.72 -43.39
N ILE A 290 -5.06 19.45 -43.43
CA ILE A 290 -4.63 18.41 -42.46
C ILE A 290 -3.25 17.85 -42.79
N TRP A 291 -2.89 17.81 -44.08
CA TRP A 291 -1.57 17.40 -44.55
C TRP A 291 -0.47 18.37 -44.13
N PHE A 292 -0.76 19.68 -44.11
CA PHE A 292 0.22 20.71 -43.76
C PHE A 292 0.64 20.62 -42.29
N VAL A 293 -0.30 20.38 -41.36
CA VAL A 293 -0.02 20.27 -39.92
C VAL A 293 0.73 18.96 -39.57
N LYS A 294 0.39 17.84 -40.21
CA LYS A 294 1.13 16.57 -40.04
C LYS A 294 2.54 16.64 -40.63
N CYS A 295 2.75 17.30 -41.77
CA CYS A 295 4.08 17.52 -42.35
C CYS A 295 4.92 18.50 -41.51
N GLN A 296 4.34 19.56 -40.95
CA GLN A 296 5.06 20.49 -40.07
C GLN A 296 5.52 19.82 -38.76
N HIS A 297 4.68 18.97 -38.16
CA HIS A 297 5.07 18.18 -36.98
C HIS A 297 6.16 17.14 -37.31
N LEU A 298 6.11 16.50 -38.48
CA LEU A 298 7.16 15.57 -38.93
C LEU A 298 8.48 16.29 -39.24
N LEU A 299 8.44 17.48 -39.85
CA LEU A 299 9.62 18.30 -40.12
C LEU A 299 10.26 18.81 -38.83
N PHE A 300 9.47 19.26 -37.85
CA PHE A 300 9.95 19.66 -36.52
C PHE A 300 10.57 18.48 -35.74
N TRP A 301 10.10 17.25 -35.97
CA TRP A 301 10.60 16.04 -35.32
C TRP A 301 11.95 15.55 -35.88
N CYS A 302 12.20 15.78 -37.18
CA CYS A 302 13.49 15.51 -37.82
C CYS A 302 14.60 16.49 -37.42
N GLU A 303 14.29 17.59 -36.73
CA GLU A 303 15.25 18.59 -36.27
C GLU A 303 15.71 18.37 -34.82
N GLN A 304 15.31 17.28 -34.15
CA GLN A 304 15.44 17.10 -32.69
C GLN A 304 16.38 15.95 -32.31
N CYS A 305 17.18 16.07 -31.25
CA CYS A 305 18.18 15.03 -30.92
C CYS A 305 17.58 13.73 -30.39
N GLN A 306 16.51 13.77 -29.58
CA GLN A 306 16.11 12.59 -28.81
C GLN A 306 15.58 11.41 -29.64
N PRO A 307 14.79 11.59 -30.72
CA PRO A 307 14.41 10.46 -31.58
C PRO A 307 15.63 9.70 -32.12
N HIS A 308 16.66 10.44 -32.55
CA HIS A 308 17.92 9.87 -33.05
C HIS A 308 18.74 9.18 -31.94
N LEU A 309 18.76 9.75 -30.73
CA LEU A 309 19.41 9.12 -29.57
C LEU A 309 18.68 7.84 -29.15
N THR A 310 17.34 7.88 -29.07
CA THR A 310 16.50 6.72 -28.74
C THR A 310 16.69 5.59 -29.75
N GLU A 311 16.68 5.89 -31.05
CA GLU A 311 16.94 4.90 -32.10
C GLU A 311 18.33 4.26 -31.93
N THR A 312 19.35 5.08 -31.69
CA THR A 312 20.74 4.62 -31.51
C THR A 312 20.91 3.72 -30.27
N CYS A 313 20.10 3.90 -29.23
CA CYS A 313 20.19 3.14 -27.99
C CYS A 313 19.24 1.95 -27.91
N LYS A 314 18.28 1.86 -28.82
CA LYS A 314 17.16 0.91 -28.75
C LYS A 314 17.63 -0.53 -28.51
N GLU A 315 18.48 -1.06 -29.38
CA GLU A 315 18.96 -2.45 -29.29
C GLU A 315 19.70 -2.73 -27.98
N SER A 316 20.46 -1.77 -27.49
CA SER A 316 21.21 -1.92 -26.24
C SER A 316 20.29 -1.98 -25.03
N VAL A 317 19.30 -1.07 -24.96
CA VAL A 317 18.31 -1.03 -23.86
C VAL A 317 17.38 -2.24 -23.90
N GLU A 318 16.91 -2.66 -25.08
CA GLU A 318 16.18 -3.92 -25.26
C GLU A 318 17.04 -5.10 -24.78
N GLY A 319 18.33 -5.11 -25.10
CA GLY A 319 19.30 -6.10 -24.63
C GLY A 319 19.49 -6.12 -23.11
N ILE A 320 19.36 -4.99 -22.41
CA ILE A 320 19.35 -4.95 -20.93
C ILE A 320 18.08 -5.62 -20.42
N CYS A 321 16.92 -5.22 -20.96
CA CYS A 321 15.62 -5.75 -20.54
C CYS A 321 15.54 -7.28 -20.72
N LEU A 322 15.95 -7.78 -21.89
CA LEU A 322 16.00 -9.21 -22.20
C LEU A 322 16.97 -9.95 -21.28
N LYS A 323 18.18 -9.41 -21.06
CA LYS A 323 19.18 -10.07 -20.21
C LYS A 323 18.68 -10.22 -18.78
N ILE A 324 18.03 -9.20 -18.23
CA ILE A 324 17.44 -9.27 -16.88
C ILE A 324 16.28 -10.25 -16.82
N PHE A 325 15.40 -10.26 -17.83
CA PHE A 325 14.32 -11.24 -17.90
C PHE A 325 14.83 -12.68 -17.97
N HIS A 326 15.78 -13.00 -18.87
CA HIS A 326 16.34 -14.36 -18.99
C HIS A 326 17.11 -14.79 -17.73
N LEU A 327 17.85 -13.90 -17.09
CA LEU A 327 18.47 -14.21 -15.79
C LEU A 327 17.41 -14.49 -14.71
N SER A 328 16.30 -13.76 -14.71
CA SER A 328 15.17 -14.03 -13.81
C SER A 328 14.57 -15.41 -14.05
N MET A 329 14.39 -15.82 -15.30
CA MET A 329 13.93 -17.17 -15.66
C MET A 329 14.87 -18.25 -15.13
N ASP A 330 16.17 -18.10 -15.35
CA ASP A 330 17.18 -19.03 -14.85
C ASP A 330 17.17 -19.12 -13.32
N TYR A 331 16.99 -17.98 -12.65
CA TYR A 331 16.96 -17.93 -11.19
C TYR A 331 15.67 -18.53 -10.62
N ALA A 332 14.51 -18.27 -11.22
CA ALA A 332 13.26 -18.91 -10.86
C ALA A 332 13.34 -20.43 -11.01
N LYS A 333 13.99 -20.92 -12.08
CA LYS A 333 14.27 -22.36 -12.26
C LYS A 333 15.14 -22.93 -11.15
N LYS A 334 16.25 -22.28 -10.80
CA LYS A 334 17.13 -22.69 -9.69
C LYS A 334 16.42 -22.72 -8.35
N VAL A 335 15.54 -21.74 -8.10
CA VAL A 335 14.73 -21.69 -6.87
C VAL A 335 13.75 -22.88 -6.84
N LYS A 336 13.10 -23.17 -7.96
CA LYS A 336 12.21 -24.34 -8.09
C LYS A 336 12.97 -25.65 -7.82
N GLU A 337 14.12 -25.85 -8.45
CA GLU A 337 14.98 -27.03 -8.25
C GLU A 337 15.36 -27.18 -6.76
N LYS A 338 15.82 -26.09 -6.13
CA LYS A 338 16.14 -26.09 -4.69
C LYS A 338 14.94 -26.46 -3.81
N HIS A 339 13.74 -26.05 -4.22
CA HIS A 339 12.52 -26.38 -3.50
C HIS A 339 12.18 -27.87 -3.62
N LEU A 340 12.28 -28.42 -4.83
CA LEU A 340 12.02 -29.83 -5.11
C LEU A 340 13.03 -30.75 -4.41
N GLU A 341 14.30 -30.34 -4.30
CA GLU A 341 15.31 -31.06 -3.50
C GLU A 341 14.84 -31.25 -2.04
N ILE A 342 14.36 -30.18 -1.40
CA ILE A 342 13.91 -30.23 -0.01
C ILE A 342 12.67 -31.11 0.16
N LEU A 343 11.72 -31.02 -0.78
CA LEU A 343 10.54 -31.90 -0.77
C LEU A 343 10.95 -33.38 -0.89
N LYS A 344 11.88 -33.67 -1.80
CA LYS A 344 12.41 -35.03 -2.00
C LYS A 344 13.14 -35.55 -0.76
N GLU A 345 13.96 -34.71 -0.12
CA GLU A 345 14.65 -35.04 1.15
C GLU A 345 13.67 -35.38 2.27
N GLN A 346 12.49 -34.76 2.28
CA GLN A 346 11.43 -35.01 3.27
C GLN A 346 10.42 -36.08 2.83
N GLY A 347 10.64 -36.76 1.70
CA GLY A 347 9.76 -37.81 1.19
C GLY A 347 8.38 -37.31 0.74
N MET A 348 8.29 -36.04 0.32
CA MET A 348 7.04 -35.41 -0.12
C MET A 348 6.87 -35.51 -1.64
N PRO A 349 5.63 -35.66 -2.14
CA PRO A 349 5.36 -35.69 -3.57
C PRO A 349 5.61 -34.33 -4.21
N GLU A 350 6.02 -34.35 -5.48
CA GLU A 350 6.14 -33.13 -6.29
C GLU A 350 4.76 -32.50 -6.52
N PRO A 351 4.59 -31.17 -6.35
CA PRO A 351 3.33 -30.51 -6.61
C PRO A 351 2.93 -30.54 -8.09
N ASN A 352 1.65 -30.73 -8.37
CA ASN A 352 1.12 -30.64 -9.73
C ASN A 352 0.77 -29.19 -10.11
N TYR A 353 1.76 -28.45 -10.57
CA TYR A 353 1.65 -27.03 -10.95
C TYR A 353 0.52 -26.70 -11.94
N HIS A 354 0.00 -27.67 -12.70
CA HIS A 354 -1.03 -27.46 -13.74
C HIS A 354 -2.43 -27.92 -13.34
N SER A 355 -2.61 -28.45 -12.13
CA SER A 355 -3.93 -28.85 -11.65
C SER A 355 -4.80 -27.61 -11.41
N VAL A 356 -5.94 -27.51 -12.07
CA VAL A 356 -6.93 -26.46 -11.83
C VAL A 356 -8.29 -27.12 -11.68
N VAL A 357 -8.89 -26.95 -10.49
CA VAL A 357 -10.27 -27.37 -10.26
C VAL A 357 -11.16 -26.15 -10.47
N ASN A 358 -11.94 -26.17 -11.55
CA ASN A 358 -12.96 -25.15 -11.80
C ASN A 358 -14.22 -25.49 -11.00
N THR A 359 -14.57 -24.62 -10.07
CA THR A 359 -15.81 -24.65 -9.30
C THR A 359 -16.54 -23.33 -9.53
N SER A 360 -17.86 -23.40 -9.68
CA SER A 360 -18.73 -22.22 -9.82
C SER A 360 -19.47 -21.90 -8.52
N ARG A 361 -19.02 -22.47 -7.40
CA ARG A 361 -19.66 -22.29 -6.10
C ARG A 361 -19.34 -20.91 -5.54
N LYS A 362 -20.38 -20.19 -5.09
CA LYS A 362 -20.23 -18.93 -4.34
C LYS A 362 -19.91 -19.25 -2.88
N VAL A 363 -18.85 -18.66 -2.34
CA VAL A 363 -18.40 -18.87 -0.96
C VAL A 363 -17.89 -17.57 -0.34
N TRP A 364 -18.02 -17.43 0.99
CA TRP A 364 -17.33 -16.34 1.70
C TRP A 364 -15.83 -16.40 1.44
N CYS A 365 -15.18 -15.24 1.27
CA CYS A 365 -13.76 -15.23 0.96
C CYS A 365 -12.92 -15.83 2.11
N TYR A 366 -12.02 -16.72 1.75
CA TYR A 366 -11.08 -17.37 2.66
C TYR A 366 -9.64 -17.15 2.18
N PRO A 367 -8.65 -17.21 3.09
CA PRO A 367 -7.24 -17.14 2.71
C PRO A 367 -6.88 -18.22 1.70
N VAL A 368 -5.89 -17.97 0.86
CA VAL A 368 -5.48 -18.96 -0.15
C VAL A 368 -5.02 -20.25 0.54
N GLN A 369 -5.44 -21.40 0.01
CA GLN A 369 -5.10 -22.72 0.55
C GLN A 369 -4.10 -23.44 -0.35
N PHE A 370 -3.39 -24.41 0.22
CA PHE A 370 -2.49 -25.31 -0.50
C PHE A 370 -3.14 -26.66 -0.74
N SER A 371 -2.80 -27.31 -1.84
CA SER A 371 -3.23 -28.68 -2.13
C SER A 371 -2.35 -29.75 -1.49
N THR A 372 -1.11 -29.41 -1.17
CA THR A 372 -0.13 -30.29 -0.52
C THR A 372 0.00 -29.93 0.96
N PRO A 373 0.55 -30.82 1.81
CA PRO A 373 0.88 -30.47 3.18
C PRO A 373 2.17 -29.62 3.26
N SER A 374 2.32 -28.85 4.33
CA SER A 374 3.57 -28.09 4.59
C SER A 374 4.73 -29.04 4.90
N PRO A 375 5.95 -28.80 4.36
CA PRO A 375 7.14 -29.48 4.80
C PRO A 375 7.45 -29.10 6.25
N ARG A 376 8.26 -29.93 6.91
CA ARG A 376 8.82 -29.60 8.22
C ARG A 376 9.72 -28.38 8.08
N LEU A 377 9.43 -27.35 8.87
CA LEU A 377 10.22 -26.13 8.91
C LEU A 377 11.24 -26.18 10.07
N PRO A 378 12.48 -25.72 9.86
CA PRO A 378 13.43 -25.55 10.96
C PRO A 378 13.00 -24.42 11.88
N ALA A 379 13.41 -24.51 13.15
CA ALA A 379 13.15 -23.47 14.14
C ALA A 379 13.97 -22.21 13.83
N VAL A 380 13.42 -21.06 14.23
CA VAL A 380 14.05 -19.74 14.16
C VAL A 380 14.32 -19.26 15.58
N ASP A 381 15.55 -18.81 15.83
CA ASP A 381 15.90 -18.21 17.12
C ASP A 381 15.22 -16.85 17.23
N TYR A 382 14.81 -16.47 18.44
CA TYR A 382 14.29 -15.13 18.68
C TYR A 382 14.80 -14.53 19.99
N LEU A 383 14.90 -13.21 20.00
CA LEU A 383 15.26 -12.42 21.18
C LEU A 383 14.28 -11.24 21.27
N THR A 384 13.72 -11.01 22.45
CA THR A 384 12.89 -9.81 22.70
C THR A 384 13.79 -8.71 23.25
N ASP A 385 13.77 -7.55 22.62
CA ASP A 385 14.50 -6.35 23.02
C ASP A 385 13.55 -5.15 23.07
N ARG A 386 13.19 -4.73 24.29
CA ARG A 386 12.24 -3.63 24.56
C ARG A 386 10.93 -3.82 23.78
N ASP A 387 10.70 -2.97 22.77
CA ASP A 387 9.49 -2.92 21.95
C ASP A 387 9.64 -3.68 20.62
N GLN A 388 10.74 -4.42 20.42
CA GLN A 388 11.02 -5.17 19.22
C GLN A 388 11.38 -6.63 19.53
N VAL A 389 11.15 -7.49 18.54
CA VAL A 389 11.58 -8.89 18.54
C VAL A 389 12.53 -9.09 17.37
N LEU A 390 13.68 -9.67 17.67
CA LEU A 390 14.69 -10.05 16.69
C LEU A 390 14.49 -11.51 16.35
N LEU A 391 14.36 -11.82 15.06
CA LEU A 391 14.24 -13.18 14.53
C LEU A 391 15.50 -13.53 13.75
N ARG A 392 16.16 -14.63 14.11
CA ARG A 392 17.42 -15.06 13.51
C ARG A 392 17.30 -16.47 12.94
N PHE A 393 17.61 -16.59 11.66
CA PHE A 393 17.79 -17.87 10.98
C PHE A 393 19.16 -17.87 10.30
N GLN A 394 19.97 -18.89 10.60
CA GLN A 394 21.36 -18.95 10.16
C GLN A 394 22.14 -17.67 10.54
N ARG A 395 22.64 -16.91 9.55
CA ARG A 395 23.44 -15.69 9.77
C ARG A 395 22.64 -14.40 9.58
N GLU A 396 21.34 -14.49 9.36
CA GLU A 396 20.50 -13.34 9.05
C GLU A 396 19.53 -13.04 10.17
N THR A 397 19.42 -11.76 10.53
CA THR A 397 18.54 -11.28 11.60
C THR A 397 17.60 -10.21 11.04
N PHE A 398 16.31 -10.35 11.34
CA PHE A 398 15.30 -9.32 11.10
C PHE A 398 14.72 -8.84 12.40
N THR A 399 14.26 -7.59 12.43
CA THR A 399 13.55 -7.00 13.55
C THR A 399 12.11 -6.75 13.19
N ILE A 400 11.22 -6.84 14.18
CA ILE A 400 9.81 -6.48 14.05
C ILE A 400 9.33 -5.91 15.39
N ASN A 401 8.52 -4.86 15.35
CA ASN A 401 7.89 -4.30 16.55
C ASN A 401 7.00 -5.36 17.22
N THR A 402 7.04 -5.46 18.55
CA THR A 402 6.25 -6.41 19.35
C THR A 402 4.76 -6.31 19.03
N LEU A 403 4.25 -5.08 18.83
CA LEU A 403 2.87 -4.83 18.44
C LEU A 403 2.48 -5.44 17.08
N HIS A 404 3.38 -5.39 16.10
CA HIS A 404 3.16 -6.00 14.79
C HIS A 404 3.34 -7.52 14.84
N LEU A 405 4.24 -8.04 15.68
CA LEU A 405 4.32 -9.49 15.89
C LEU A 405 3.02 -10.05 16.50
N GLN A 406 2.45 -9.35 17.48
CA GLN A 406 1.14 -9.70 18.06
C GLN A 406 0.02 -9.66 17.02
N LYS A 407 0.02 -8.64 16.14
CA LYS A 407 -0.90 -8.58 14.99
C LYS A 407 -0.77 -9.82 14.11
N LEU A 408 0.46 -10.17 13.71
CA LEU A 408 0.72 -11.35 12.89
C LEU A 408 0.29 -12.64 13.59
N GLU A 409 0.49 -12.74 14.90
CA GLU A 409 0.03 -13.88 15.70
C GLU A 409 -1.50 -14.03 15.65
N TYR A 410 -2.25 -12.93 15.75
CA TYR A 410 -3.70 -12.95 15.59
C TYR A 410 -4.11 -13.36 14.19
N LEU A 411 -3.53 -12.73 13.16
CA LEU A 411 -3.80 -13.06 11.76
C LEU A 411 -3.53 -14.55 11.48
N TYR A 412 -2.43 -15.07 12.03
CA TYR A 412 -2.05 -16.47 11.94
C TYR A 412 -3.07 -17.39 12.62
N ARG A 413 -3.50 -17.06 13.84
CA ARG A 413 -4.54 -17.81 14.56
C ARG A 413 -5.82 -17.97 13.76
N MET A 414 -6.20 -16.92 13.02
CA MET A 414 -7.47 -16.87 12.29
C MET A 414 -7.38 -17.46 10.88
N SER A 415 -6.18 -17.54 10.30
CA SER A 415 -5.99 -17.84 8.87
C SER A 415 -5.19 -19.11 8.60
N CYS A 416 -4.35 -19.54 9.55
CA CYS A 416 -3.49 -20.69 9.41
C CYS A 416 -4.19 -21.96 9.91
N PHE A 417 -4.51 -22.88 9.01
CA PHE A 417 -5.25 -24.10 9.33
C PHE A 417 -4.36 -25.32 9.65
N ASP A 418 -3.11 -25.30 9.19
CA ASP A 418 -2.19 -26.45 9.27
C ASP A 418 -1.29 -26.44 10.52
N ASP A 419 -1.12 -25.31 11.19
CA ASP A 419 -0.27 -25.15 12.38
C ASP A 419 -1.03 -24.55 13.58
N LYS A 420 -1.95 -25.35 14.15
CA LYS A 420 -2.75 -24.93 15.32
C LYS A 420 -1.94 -24.72 16.60
N LYS A 421 -0.72 -25.26 16.67
CA LYS A 421 0.17 -25.19 17.83
C LYS A 421 1.20 -24.07 17.74
N PHE A 422 1.25 -23.34 16.62
CA PHE A 422 2.21 -22.25 16.38
C PHE A 422 3.66 -22.74 16.36
N GLU A 423 3.90 -24.01 15.97
CA GLU A 423 5.24 -24.60 15.85
C GLU A 423 6.04 -23.96 14.70
N HIS A 424 5.35 -23.38 13.72
CA HIS A 424 5.93 -22.79 12.50
C HIS A 424 5.76 -21.27 12.43
N PHE A 425 5.08 -20.66 13.41
CA PHE A 425 4.73 -19.24 13.40
C PHE A 425 5.95 -18.34 13.20
N LEU A 426 6.96 -18.43 14.07
CA LEU A 426 8.16 -17.57 13.99
C LEU A 426 8.96 -17.80 12.71
N THR A 427 9.03 -19.04 12.23
CA THR A 427 9.71 -19.36 10.97
C THR A 427 8.99 -18.72 9.78
N ARG A 428 7.65 -18.77 9.75
CA ARG A 428 6.84 -18.11 8.72
C ARG A 428 6.92 -16.58 8.81
N VAL A 429 7.00 -15.99 10.00
CA VAL A 429 7.24 -14.55 10.17
C VAL A 429 8.63 -14.16 9.64
N TRP A 430 9.67 -14.96 9.91
CA TRP A 430 11.00 -14.70 9.37
C TRP A 430 11.01 -14.75 7.83
N MET A 431 10.37 -15.76 7.23
CA MET A 431 10.24 -15.87 5.77
C MET A 431 9.47 -14.69 5.18
N LEU A 432 8.41 -14.25 5.86
CA LEU A 432 7.63 -13.09 5.46
C LEU A 432 8.49 -11.82 5.43
N LEU A 433 9.25 -11.53 6.50
CA LEU A 433 10.17 -10.40 6.56
C LEU A 433 11.23 -10.48 5.45
N LYS A 434 11.80 -11.67 5.24
CA LYS A 434 12.80 -11.93 4.21
C LYS A 434 12.25 -11.69 2.80
N ARG A 435 11.03 -12.16 2.50
CA ARG A 435 10.33 -11.96 1.22
C ARG A 435 10.13 -10.48 0.91
N TYR A 436 9.53 -9.74 1.84
CA TYR A 436 9.26 -8.30 1.64
C TYR A 436 10.54 -7.48 1.61
N SER A 437 11.58 -7.86 2.36
CA SER A 437 12.90 -7.24 2.27
C SER A 437 13.51 -7.39 0.87
N ALA A 438 13.44 -8.57 0.25
CA ALA A 438 13.94 -8.77 -1.11
C ALA A 438 13.11 -8.08 -2.19
N PHE A 439 11.78 -8.07 -2.03
CA PHE A 439 10.88 -7.35 -2.93
C PHE A 439 11.15 -5.85 -2.93
N LEU A 440 11.24 -5.24 -1.74
CA LEU A 440 11.45 -3.80 -1.58
C LEU A 440 12.90 -3.39 -1.90
N GLY A 441 13.87 -4.24 -1.57
CA GLY A 441 15.30 -3.92 -1.66
C GLY A 441 15.70 -2.78 -0.72
N ASN A 442 16.92 -2.26 -0.89
CA ASN A 442 17.49 -1.21 -0.03
C ASN A 442 17.12 0.23 -0.47
N SER A 443 16.01 0.42 -1.18
CA SER A 443 15.65 1.75 -1.68
C SER A 443 14.93 2.59 -0.62
N THR A 444 15.36 3.84 -0.46
CA THR A 444 14.75 4.80 0.47
C THR A 444 13.28 5.12 0.14
N THR A 445 12.83 4.87 -1.09
CA THR A 445 11.45 5.11 -1.54
C THR A 445 10.64 3.83 -1.71
N ALA A 446 11.22 2.64 -1.48
CA ALA A 446 10.49 1.38 -1.59
C ALA A 446 9.31 1.29 -0.63
N HIS A 447 9.36 1.98 0.53
CA HIS A 447 8.24 2.05 1.46
C HIS A 447 6.93 2.54 0.82
N ARG A 448 6.99 3.32 -0.27
CA ARG A 448 5.81 3.89 -0.94
C ARG A 448 4.88 2.82 -1.51
N SER A 449 5.41 1.67 -1.97
CA SER A 449 4.58 0.55 -2.44
C SER A 449 3.90 -0.23 -1.32
N GLN A 450 4.17 0.12 -0.06
CA GLN A 450 3.59 -0.48 1.14
C GLN A 450 2.83 0.55 1.99
N MET A 451 2.70 1.80 1.55
CA MET A 451 1.94 2.81 2.27
C MET A 451 0.47 2.42 2.35
N SER A 452 -0.16 2.71 3.49
CA SER A 452 -1.55 2.37 3.78
C SER A 452 -2.33 3.62 4.18
N LEU A 453 -3.65 3.60 3.98
CA LEU A 453 -4.52 4.70 4.41
C LEU A 453 -4.51 4.83 5.95
N PRO A 454 -4.80 6.01 6.51
CA PRO A 454 -4.97 6.20 7.94
C PRO A 454 -6.07 5.31 8.53
N ALA A 455 -5.94 4.94 9.81
CA ALA A 455 -6.97 4.16 10.50
C ALA A 455 -8.35 4.85 10.51
N PRO A 456 -8.47 6.18 10.75
CA PRO A 456 -9.76 6.87 10.66
C PRO A 456 -10.43 6.79 9.28
N VAL A 457 -9.62 6.75 8.22
CA VAL A 457 -10.12 6.58 6.85
C VAL A 457 -10.73 5.19 6.68
N PHE A 458 -10.05 4.13 7.14
CA PHE A 458 -10.62 2.78 7.11
C PHE A 458 -11.87 2.61 7.99
N GLU A 459 -11.89 3.22 9.18
CA GLU A 459 -13.07 3.26 10.05
C GLU A 459 -14.27 3.89 9.32
N CYS A 460 -14.03 5.02 8.64
CA CYS A 460 -15.05 5.69 7.85
C CYS A 460 -15.48 4.84 6.65
N LEU A 461 -14.54 4.24 5.91
CA LEU A 461 -14.84 3.37 4.78
C LEU A 461 -15.70 2.18 5.18
N ASN A 462 -15.43 1.57 6.34
CA ASN A 462 -16.27 0.51 6.88
C ASN A 462 -17.66 1.01 7.25
N LYS A 463 -17.75 2.10 8.02
CA LYS A 463 -19.02 2.63 8.54
C LYS A 463 -19.92 3.21 7.45
N ALA A 464 -19.37 4.02 6.54
CA ALA A 464 -20.13 4.76 5.54
C ALA A 464 -20.34 3.97 4.26
N PHE A 465 -19.37 3.13 3.86
CA PHE A 465 -19.37 2.44 2.56
C PHE A 465 -19.33 0.91 2.68
N GLY A 466 -19.44 0.36 3.89
CA GLY A 466 -19.46 -1.08 4.11
C GLY A 466 -18.16 -1.78 3.70
N VAL A 467 -17.05 -1.07 3.58
CA VAL A 467 -15.77 -1.68 3.17
C VAL A 467 -15.30 -2.65 4.24
N THR A 468 -15.00 -3.88 3.84
CA THR A 468 -14.45 -4.91 4.74
C THR A 468 -13.16 -5.53 4.22
N PHE A 469 -12.67 -5.10 3.05
CA PHE A 469 -11.60 -5.78 2.33
C PHE A 469 -10.66 -4.79 1.64
N GLU A 470 -9.35 -5.06 1.72
CA GLU A 470 -8.31 -4.31 0.99
C GLU A 470 -7.84 -5.07 -0.24
N CYS A 471 -7.97 -4.49 -1.44
CA CYS A 471 -7.49 -5.11 -2.68
C CYS A 471 -5.96 -5.12 -2.79
N PHE A 472 -5.27 -4.25 -2.06
CA PHE A 472 -3.81 -4.17 -2.05
C PHE A 472 -3.31 -3.95 -0.64
N ALA A 473 -2.72 -4.99 -0.06
CA ALA A 473 -2.09 -4.93 1.25
C ALA A 473 -0.98 -5.98 1.38
N SER A 474 -0.41 -6.05 2.57
CA SER A 474 0.47 -7.08 3.08
C SER A 474 0.06 -7.41 4.52
N PRO A 475 0.50 -8.54 5.09
CA PRO A 475 0.27 -8.82 6.51
C PRO A 475 0.75 -7.68 7.44
N PHE A 476 1.77 -6.93 7.01
CA PHE A 476 2.31 -5.80 7.76
C PHE A 476 1.38 -4.58 7.73
N ASN A 477 0.79 -4.24 6.59
CA ASN A 477 0.09 -2.98 6.41
C ASN A 477 -1.45 -3.06 6.38
N CYS A 478 -2.03 -4.27 6.34
CA CYS A 478 -3.47 -4.44 6.31
C CYS A 478 -4.17 -3.83 7.54
N TYR A 479 -5.34 -3.24 7.31
CA TYR A 479 -6.27 -2.80 8.34
C TYR A 479 -7.26 -3.90 8.70
N PHE A 480 -7.82 -4.60 7.70
CA PHE A 480 -8.70 -5.74 7.89
C PHE A 480 -7.92 -7.06 7.85
N ARG A 481 -8.49 -8.13 8.44
CA ARG A 481 -7.92 -9.48 8.32
C ARG A 481 -8.12 -10.14 6.94
N GLN A 482 -8.89 -9.50 6.06
CA GLN A 482 -9.13 -9.98 4.70
C GLN A 482 -8.64 -8.96 3.67
N TYR A 483 -7.67 -9.38 2.89
CA TYR A 483 -7.01 -8.53 1.91
C TYR A 483 -6.38 -9.38 0.80
N CYS A 484 -6.12 -8.75 -0.34
CA CYS A 484 -5.28 -9.28 -1.39
C CYS A 484 -3.84 -8.79 -1.22
N SER A 485 -2.87 -9.63 -1.58
CA SER A 485 -1.44 -9.31 -1.49
C SER A 485 -0.64 -10.00 -2.60
N ALA A 486 0.60 -9.56 -2.79
CA ALA A 486 1.45 -10.04 -3.89
C ALA A 486 1.91 -11.50 -3.74
N PHE A 487 2.06 -12.01 -2.51
CA PHE A 487 2.74 -13.27 -2.24
C PHE A 487 1.82 -14.27 -1.54
N PRO A 488 0.90 -14.94 -2.28
CA PRO A 488 -0.08 -15.84 -1.68
C PRO A 488 0.57 -17.03 -0.95
N ASP A 489 1.77 -17.46 -1.36
CA ASP A 489 2.47 -18.58 -0.76
C ASP A 489 2.85 -18.35 0.72
N ILE A 490 3.20 -17.13 1.11
CA ILE A 490 3.57 -16.80 2.49
C ILE A 490 2.52 -15.94 3.20
N ASP A 491 1.81 -15.08 2.48
CA ASP A 491 0.87 -14.15 3.09
C ASP A 491 -0.46 -14.82 3.45
N SER A 492 -0.79 -15.97 2.84
CA SER A 492 -2.03 -16.70 3.09
C SER A 492 -2.18 -17.16 4.54
N TYR A 493 -1.07 -17.57 5.18
CA TYR A 493 -1.07 -17.92 6.60
C TYR A 493 -1.47 -16.75 7.50
N PHE A 494 -1.40 -15.51 7.00
CA PHE A 494 -1.74 -14.29 7.72
C PHE A 494 -3.01 -13.62 7.16
N GLY A 495 -3.78 -14.30 6.31
CA GLY A 495 -5.08 -13.81 5.85
C GLY A 495 -5.11 -13.31 4.41
N SER A 496 -4.04 -13.45 3.63
CA SER A 496 -4.08 -13.06 2.23
C SER A 496 -5.00 -13.94 1.39
N ARG A 497 -5.78 -13.29 0.53
CA ARG A 497 -6.59 -13.87 -0.54
C ARG A 497 -5.83 -13.89 -1.86
N GLY A 498 -4.51 -13.69 -1.85
CA GLY A 498 -3.65 -13.71 -3.01
C GLY A 498 -3.74 -12.46 -3.89
N PRO A 499 -3.18 -12.50 -5.10
CA PRO A 499 -3.15 -11.34 -5.99
C PRO A 499 -4.55 -10.88 -6.36
N VAL A 500 -4.74 -9.57 -6.47
CA VAL A 500 -6.06 -8.98 -6.77
C VAL A 500 -6.61 -9.42 -8.13
N LEU A 501 -5.75 -9.61 -9.13
CA LEU A 501 -6.17 -10.00 -10.48
C LEU A 501 -6.76 -11.42 -10.54
N ASP A 502 -6.48 -12.24 -9.53
CA ASP A 502 -7.04 -13.59 -9.36
C ASP A 502 -8.34 -13.60 -8.54
N LEU A 503 -8.74 -12.46 -7.97
CA LEU A 503 -9.90 -12.35 -7.10
C LEU A 503 -11.19 -12.34 -7.92
N LYS A 504 -11.93 -13.45 -7.93
CA LYS A 504 -13.25 -13.53 -8.58
C LYS A 504 -14.37 -13.12 -7.64
N ALA A 505 -14.43 -11.84 -7.28
CA ALA A 505 -15.43 -11.31 -6.36
C ALA A 505 -16.83 -11.24 -7.00
N VAL A 506 -17.84 -11.71 -6.27
CA VAL A 506 -19.25 -11.68 -6.67
C VAL A 506 -19.98 -10.52 -5.99
N THR A 507 -19.76 -10.34 -4.68
CA THR A 507 -20.34 -9.23 -3.90
C THR A 507 -19.33 -8.76 -2.86
N GLY A 508 -19.47 -7.51 -2.42
CA GLY A 508 -18.65 -6.91 -1.37
C GLY A 508 -18.28 -5.46 -1.66
N SER A 509 -17.72 -4.81 -0.65
CA SER A 509 -17.20 -3.43 -0.77
C SER A 509 -15.72 -3.41 -0.40
N PHE A 510 -14.92 -2.80 -1.28
CA PHE A 510 -13.47 -2.93 -1.32
C PHE A 510 -12.79 -1.55 -1.28
N ALA A 511 -11.71 -1.44 -0.51
CA ALA A 511 -10.74 -0.35 -0.62
C ALA A 511 -9.60 -0.76 -1.55
N VAL A 512 -9.27 0.10 -2.51
CA VAL A 512 -8.30 -0.18 -3.56
C VAL A 512 -7.23 0.90 -3.56
N HIS A 513 -6.06 0.60 -3.03
CA HIS A 513 -4.90 1.50 -3.01
C HIS A 513 -3.71 0.81 -3.70
N PRO A 514 -3.67 0.78 -5.04
CA PRO A 514 -2.65 0.07 -5.80
C PRO A 514 -1.27 0.73 -5.64
N PRO A 515 -0.16 -0.04 -5.74
CA PRO A 515 1.15 0.55 -5.93
C PRO A 515 1.20 1.29 -7.28
N TYR A 516 2.01 2.35 -7.36
CA TYR A 516 2.10 3.20 -8.56
C TYR A 516 2.89 2.52 -9.68
N VAL A 517 2.20 1.62 -10.40
CA VAL A 517 2.69 0.87 -11.57
C VAL A 517 1.56 0.89 -12.59
N GLU A 518 1.75 1.61 -13.70
CA GLU A 518 0.69 1.90 -14.67
C GLU A 518 0.02 0.64 -15.21
N GLU A 519 0.81 -0.36 -15.59
CA GLU A 519 0.33 -1.60 -16.17
C GLU A 519 -0.53 -2.41 -15.18
N LEU A 520 -0.17 -2.41 -13.90
CA LEU A 520 -0.98 -3.05 -12.85
C LEU A 520 -2.26 -2.25 -12.58
N MET A 521 -2.16 -0.92 -12.49
CA MET A 521 -3.30 -0.05 -12.26
C MET A 521 -4.35 -0.20 -13.38
N GLU A 522 -3.90 -0.24 -14.64
CA GLU A 522 -4.77 -0.47 -15.79
C GLU A 522 -5.42 -1.85 -15.75
N ALA A 523 -4.63 -2.92 -15.55
CA ALA A 523 -5.15 -4.28 -15.47
C ALA A 523 -6.17 -4.45 -14.33
N CYS A 524 -6.01 -3.71 -13.23
CA CYS A 524 -6.97 -3.73 -12.12
C CYS A 524 -8.28 -3.03 -12.47
N ILE A 525 -8.22 -1.91 -13.19
CA ILE A 525 -9.44 -1.24 -13.66
C ILE A 525 -10.22 -2.17 -14.60
N ASP A 526 -9.54 -2.79 -15.57
CA ASP A 526 -10.16 -3.81 -16.44
C ASP A 526 -10.79 -4.95 -15.65
N HIS A 527 -10.05 -5.45 -14.65
CA HIS A 527 -10.53 -6.51 -13.79
C HIS A 527 -11.78 -6.10 -13.01
N PHE A 528 -11.81 -4.92 -12.39
CA PHE A 528 -12.97 -4.43 -11.66
C PHE A 528 -14.16 -4.17 -12.56
N GLU A 529 -13.97 -3.57 -13.75
CA GLU A 529 -15.06 -3.35 -14.70
C GLU A 529 -15.70 -4.67 -15.15
N ARG A 530 -14.90 -5.71 -15.40
CA ARG A 530 -15.43 -7.04 -15.69
C ARG A 530 -16.25 -7.60 -14.52
N LEU A 531 -15.73 -7.55 -13.29
CA LEU A 531 -16.46 -8.05 -12.11
C LEU A 531 -17.78 -7.29 -11.90
N LEU A 532 -17.77 -5.96 -12.08
CA LEU A 532 -18.96 -5.11 -11.95
C LEU A 532 -20.00 -5.36 -13.05
N ALA A 533 -19.55 -5.72 -14.25
CA ALA A 533 -20.41 -6.09 -15.37
C ALA A 533 -20.99 -7.50 -15.23
N GLU A 534 -20.20 -8.45 -14.74
CA GLU A 534 -20.58 -9.87 -14.60
C GLU A 534 -21.49 -10.14 -13.39
N SER A 535 -21.40 -9.32 -12.32
CA SER A 535 -22.19 -9.52 -11.11
C SER A 535 -23.43 -8.62 -11.01
N MET A 536 -24.55 -9.26 -10.67
CA MET A 536 -25.80 -8.59 -10.31
C MET A 536 -25.92 -8.26 -8.80
N GLU A 537 -25.03 -8.81 -7.97
CA GLU A 537 -25.02 -8.59 -6.53
C GLU A 537 -24.34 -7.25 -6.17
N PRO A 538 -24.57 -6.67 -4.97
CA PRO A 538 -23.94 -5.41 -4.58
C PRO A 538 -22.41 -5.47 -4.63
N LEU A 539 -21.79 -4.71 -5.54
CA LEU A 539 -20.35 -4.69 -5.71
C LEU A 539 -19.82 -3.26 -5.83
N SER A 540 -18.79 -2.94 -5.03
CA SER A 540 -18.24 -1.59 -4.91
C SER A 540 -16.73 -1.60 -4.72
N PHE A 541 -16.01 -0.86 -5.56
CA PHE A 541 -14.58 -0.60 -5.43
C PHE A 541 -14.33 0.89 -5.24
N ILE A 542 -13.69 1.27 -4.12
CA ILE A 542 -13.29 2.64 -3.84
C ILE A 542 -11.79 2.75 -4.09
N VAL A 543 -11.43 3.43 -5.18
CA VAL A 543 -10.07 3.50 -5.72
C VAL A 543 -9.38 4.79 -5.29
N PHE A 544 -8.19 4.66 -4.71
CA PHE A 544 -7.32 5.74 -4.26
C PHE A 544 -6.08 5.78 -5.14
N MET A 545 -5.85 6.88 -5.85
CA MET A 545 -4.70 7.05 -6.75
C MET A 545 -4.06 8.43 -6.60
N PRO A 546 -2.72 8.55 -6.72
CA PRO A 546 -2.10 9.86 -6.86
C PRO A 546 -2.59 10.54 -8.14
N GLU A 547 -3.00 11.80 -8.03
CA GLU A 547 -3.36 12.61 -9.18
C GLU A 547 -2.09 13.23 -9.79
N HIS A 548 -1.61 12.61 -10.86
CA HIS A 548 -0.48 13.10 -11.66
C HIS A 548 -0.95 13.25 -13.11
N ARG A 549 -0.95 14.48 -13.67
CA ARG A 549 -1.58 14.78 -14.97
C ARG A 549 -0.61 15.20 -16.09
N ASP A 550 0.71 15.19 -15.89
CA ASP A 550 1.68 15.62 -16.91
C ASP A 550 2.79 14.57 -17.19
N PRO A 551 2.57 13.65 -18.14
CA PRO A 551 1.28 13.33 -18.78
C PRO A 551 0.38 12.50 -17.86
N ALA A 552 -0.93 12.57 -18.08
CA ALA A 552 -1.88 11.74 -17.34
C ALA A 552 -1.65 10.25 -17.65
N PRO A 553 -1.46 9.39 -16.63
CA PRO A 553 -1.35 7.95 -16.81
C PRO A 553 -2.58 7.38 -17.51
N GLN A 554 -2.39 6.40 -18.39
CA GLN A 554 -3.50 5.76 -19.09
C GLN A 554 -4.53 5.15 -18.14
N ALA A 555 -4.07 4.57 -17.02
CA ALA A 555 -4.93 4.06 -15.96
C ALA A 555 -5.83 5.16 -15.37
N LEU A 556 -5.35 6.40 -15.21
CA LEU A 556 -6.14 7.50 -14.70
C LEU A 556 -7.26 7.88 -15.67
N LEU A 557 -6.92 8.04 -16.95
CA LEU A 557 -7.89 8.35 -18.01
C LEU A 557 -8.97 7.27 -18.11
N LYS A 558 -8.57 6.00 -18.01
CA LYS A 558 -9.47 4.85 -18.02
C LYS A 558 -10.41 4.83 -16.82
N LEU A 559 -9.88 5.10 -15.62
CA LEU A 559 -10.66 5.19 -14.39
C LEU A 559 -11.72 6.31 -14.48
N GLU A 560 -11.34 7.47 -15.00
CA GLU A 560 -12.26 8.60 -15.19
C GLU A 560 -13.34 8.31 -16.25
N ALA A 561 -13.01 7.54 -17.28
CA ALA A 561 -13.92 7.16 -18.36
C ALA A 561 -14.83 5.96 -18.04
N SER A 562 -14.62 5.28 -16.91
CA SER A 562 -15.33 4.06 -16.55
C SER A 562 -16.86 4.27 -16.51
N PRO A 563 -17.67 3.39 -17.14
CA PRO A 563 -19.13 3.47 -17.08
C PRO A 563 -19.69 3.16 -15.68
N PHE A 564 -18.88 2.56 -14.81
CA PHE A 564 -19.25 2.25 -13.43
C PHE A 564 -18.90 3.35 -12.44
N LYS A 565 -18.25 4.44 -12.90
CA LYS A 565 -17.92 5.59 -12.06
C LYS A 565 -19.18 6.27 -11.55
N ARG A 566 -19.31 6.38 -10.22
CA ARG A 566 -20.43 7.04 -9.54
C ARG A 566 -20.10 8.42 -9.03
N LYS A 567 -18.88 8.59 -8.50
CA LYS A 567 -18.37 9.87 -8.01
C LYS A 567 -16.84 9.87 -8.06
N GLN A 568 -16.28 11.07 -8.13
CA GLN A 568 -14.85 11.33 -8.09
C GLN A 568 -14.63 12.57 -7.24
N ILE A 569 -13.65 12.51 -6.34
CA ILE A 569 -13.17 13.64 -5.54
C ILE A 569 -11.65 13.64 -5.51
N VAL A 570 -11.09 14.75 -5.04
CA VAL A 570 -9.65 14.94 -4.89
C VAL A 570 -9.38 15.45 -3.48
N VAL A 571 -8.42 14.83 -2.80
CA VAL A 571 -7.87 15.31 -1.52
C VAL A 571 -6.59 16.08 -1.83
N PRO A 572 -6.52 17.39 -1.51
CA PRO A 572 -5.38 18.23 -1.89
C PRO A 572 -4.04 17.79 -1.29
N THR A 573 -2.94 18.24 -1.91
CA THR A 573 -1.58 18.01 -1.42
C THR A 573 -1.42 18.53 0.01
N PHE A 574 -0.64 17.83 0.85
CA PHE A 574 -0.30 18.22 2.23
C PHE A 574 -1.48 18.37 3.21
N GLU A 575 -2.72 18.16 2.76
CA GLU A 575 -3.94 18.17 3.60
C GLU A 575 -4.32 16.77 4.11
N HIS A 576 -3.50 15.76 3.83
CA HIS A 576 -3.73 14.39 4.30
C HIS A 576 -2.43 13.63 4.57
N GLU A 577 -2.58 12.57 5.35
CA GLU A 577 -1.49 11.69 5.77
C GLU A 577 -1.74 10.25 5.31
N TYR A 578 -0.66 9.48 5.21
CA TYR A 578 -0.65 8.04 5.00
C TYR A 578 0.15 7.38 6.11
N ARG A 579 -0.09 6.08 6.30
CA ARG A 579 0.77 5.24 7.15
C ARG A 579 1.99 4.76 6.38
N HIS A 580 3.15 4.88 7.02
CA HIS A 580 4.45 4.53 6.47
C HIS A 580 4.54 3.02 6.14
N GLY A 581 5.08 2.66 4.97
CA GLY A 581 5.16 1.25 4.55
C GLY A 581 6.03 0.33 5.44
N TYR A 582 7.00 0.92 6.15
CA TYR A 582 7.82 0.25 7.17
C TYR A 582 7.26 0.34 8.60
N GLN A 583 5.96 0.58 8.80
CA GLN A 583 5.33 0.68 10.13
C GLN A 583 5.60 -0.54 11.05
N HIS A 584 5.92 -1.71 10.48
CA HIS A 584 6.24 -2.93 11.21
C HIS A 584 7.62 -2.90 11.91
N VAL A 585 8.52 -2.00 11.51
CA VAL A 585 9.84 -1.82 12.13
C VAL A 585 10.07 -0.42 12.69
N LEU A 586 9.39 0.59 12.15
CA LEU A 586 9.57 1.98 12.59
C LEU A 586 8.87 2.25 13.94
N PRO A 587 9.41 3.17 14.76
CA PRO A 587 8.74 3.61 15.96
C PRO A 587 7.41 4.30 15.63
N ARG A 588 6.46 4.26 16.57
CA ARG A 588 5.10 4.77 16.37
C ARG A 588 5.03 6.26 15.97
N SER A 589 6.00 7.06 16.42
CA SER A 589 6.13 8.48 16.07
C SER A 589 6.36 8.74 14.58
N GLU A 590 6.88 7.75 13.83
CA GLU A 590 7.22 7.86 12.41
C GLU A 590 6.20 7.15 11.50
N TRP A 591 5.09 6.68 12.06
CA TRP A 591 4.08 5.99 11.28
C TRP A 591 3.34 6.91 10.32
N SER A 592 3.20 8.21 10.63
CA SER A 592 2.45 9.13 9.78
C SER A 592 3.36 9.86 8.80
N VAL A 593 2.96 9.88 7.52
CA VAL A 593 3.68 10.54 6.43
C VAL A 593 2.71 11.46 5.69
N LYS A 594 3.00 12.76 5.65
CA LYS A 594 2.22 13.71 4.84
C LYS A 594 2.36 13.40 3.36
N SER A 595 1.24 13.41 2.63
CA SER A 595 1.26 13.22 1.18
C SER A 595 1.71 14.51 0.48
N PRO A 596 2.78 14.48 -0.35
CA PRO A 596 3.15 15.61 -1.19
C PRO A 596 2.36 15.67 -2.49
N TYR A 597 1.46 14.71 -2.73
CA TYR A 597 0.66 14.59 -3.95
C TYR A 597 -0.83 14.61 -3.60
N GLU A 598 -1.64 15.07 -4.55
CA GLU A 598 -3.08 14.98 -4.47
C GLU A 598 -3.50 13.51 -4.57
N THR A 599 -4.53 13.13 -3.82
CA THR A 599 -5.10 11.78 -3.89
C THR A 599 -6.49 11.86 -4.47
N MET A 600 -6.66 11.30 -5.67
CA MET A 600 -7.96 11.10 -6.29
C MET A 600 -8.65 9.88 -5.68
N ILE A 601 -9.94 10.03 -5.39
CA ILE A 601 -10.80 8.96 -4.88
C ILE A 601 -11.96 8.77 -5.85
N VAL A 602 -12.13 7.55 -6.35
CA VAL A 602 -13.16 7.19 -7.34
C VAL A 602 -13.98 6.00 -6.85
N TRP A 603 -15.31 6.12 -6.93
CA TRP A 603 -16.23 5.02 -6.62
C TRP A 603 -16.65 4.33 -7.91
N LEU A 604 -16.23 3.08 -8.08
CA LEU A 604 -16.69 2.20 -9.15
C LEU A 604 -17.72 1.21 -8.58
N GLN A 605 -18.97 1.32 -9.01
CA GLN A 605 -20.07 0.52 -8.44
C GLN A 605 -21.06 0.08 -9.52
N ASN A 606 -21.51 -1.17 -9.44
CA ASN A 606 -22.67 -1.62 -10.22
C ASN A 606 -23.95 -1.03 -9.61
N ASN A 607 -25.10 -1.24 -10.25
CA ASN A 607 -26.35 -0.60 -9.81
C ASN A 607 -26.76 -1.03 -8.39
N ALA A 608 -26.58 -2.30 -8.05
CA ALA A 608 -26.87 -2.83 -6.71
C ALA A 608 -25.90 -2.28 -5.65
N GLY A 609 -24.61 -2.17 -5.99
CA GLY A 609 -23.58 -1.57 -5.14
C GLY A 609 -23.84 -0.09 -4.87
N ASN A 610 -24.22 0.68 -5.89
CA ASN A 610 -24.58 2.10 -5.75
C ASN A 610 -25.85 2.30 -4.90
N THR A 611 -26.82 1.40 -5.00
CA THR A 611 -28.01 1.45 -4.15
C THR A 611 -27.67 1.22 -2.67
N THR A 612 -26.70 0.35 -2.39
CA THR A 612 -26.32 -0.03 -1.02
C THR A 612 -25.31 0.96 -0.40
N TRP A 613 -24.23 1.25 -1.13
CA TRP A 613 -23.06 1.99 -0.69
C TRP A 613 -22.79 3.23 -1.54
N GLY A 614 -23.82 3.81 -2.14
CA GLY A 614 -23.69 4.99 -3.01
C GLY A 614 -23.00 6.17 -2.31
N PRO A 615 -22.18 6.95 -3.04
CA PRO A 615 -21.43 8.08 -2.51
C PRO A 615 -22.28 9.35 -2.42
N VAL A 616 -23.32 9.30 -1.58
CA VAL A 616 -24.12 10.47 -1.18
C VAL A 616 -23.27 11.48 -0.41
N ASP A 617 -23.66 12.75 -0.42
CA ASP A 617 -22.83 13.86 0.06
C ASP A 617 -22.38 13.67 1.52
N ASP A 618 -23.28 13.35 2.45
CA ASP A 618 -22.94 13.11 3.87
C ASP A 618 -21.83 12.05 4.07
N ARG A 619 -21.85 10.96 3.26
CA ARG A 619 -20.84 9.89 3.35
C ARG A 619 -19.49 10.34 2.80
N VAL A 620 -19.52 11.17 1.76
CA VAL A 620 -18.33 11.70 1.11
C VAL A 620 -17.68 12.77 1.99
N GLU A 621 -18.47 13.64 2.60
CA GLU A 621 -17.99 14.62 3.59
C GLU A 621 -17.36 13.92 4.80
N ALA A 622 -18.02 12.89 5.33
CA ALA A 622 -17.45 12.09 6.42
C ALA A 622 -16.09 11.46 6.05
N LEU A 623 -15.91 11.05 4.79
CA LEU A 623 -14.63 10.52 4.31
C LEU A 623 -13.56 11.62 4.20
N LEU A 624 -13.91 12.78 3.65
CA LEU A 624 -13.01 13.94 3.58
C LEU A 624 -12.56 14.39 4.97
N ASP A 625 -13.48 14.43 5.94
CA ASP A 625 -13.15 14.74 7.33
C ASP A 625 -12.24 13.68 7.98
N ALA A 626 -12.35 12.42 7.58
CA ALA A 626 -11.48 11.35 8.05
C ALA A 626 -10.05 11.44 7.49
N PHE A 627 -9.84 12.13 6.36
CA PHE A 627 -8.52 12.41 5.79
C PHE A 627 -7.77 13.55 6.48
N ARG A 628 -8.48 14.43 7.22
CA ARG A 628 -7.85 15.55 7.92
C ARG A 628 -6.82 15.05 8.94
N PRO A 629 -5.62 15.68 9.04
CA PRO A 629 -4.58 15.28 9.98
C PRO A 629 -5.06 15.24 11.43
N GLY A 630 -4.60 14.24 12.19
CA GLY A 630 -5.12 13.95 13.54
C GLY A 630 -5.07 15.14 14.52
N ARG A 631 -4.07 16.02 14.42
CA ARG A 631 -3.94 17.22 15.28
C ARG A 631 -5.05 18.25 15.04
N GLU A 632 -5.54 18.36 13.81
CA GLU A 632 -6.64 19.26 13.45
C GLU A 632 -7.96 18.65 13.90
N ARG A 633 -8.15 17.34 13.68
CA ARG A 633 -9.32 16.59 14.16
C ARG A 633 -9.46 16.59 15.68
N GLU A 634 -8.35 16.49 16.42
CA GLU A 634 -8.34 16.57 17.89
C GLU A 634 -8.63 17.99 18.39
N ARG A 635 -8.13 19.03 17.72
CA ARG A 635 -8.43 20.44 18.04
C ARG A 635 -9.92 20.74 17.85
N ASP A 636 -10.49 20.38 16.70
CA ASP A 636 -11.90 20.64 16.39
C ASP A 636 -12.85 19.85 17.31
N ARG A 637 -12.45 18.66 17.77
CA ARG A 637 -13.19 17.90 18.80
C ARG A 637 -13.22 18.59 20.17
N VAL A 638 -12.19 19.37 20.49
CA VAL A 638 -12.10 20.12 21.75
C VAL A 638 -12.86 21.46 21.65
N GLU A 639 -12.99 22.02 20.45
CA GLU A 639 -13.67 23.30 20.20
C GLU A 639 -15.19 23.18 19.99
N LEU A 640 -15.74 21.98 19.81
CA LEU A 640 -17.19 21.76 19.79
C LEU A 640 -17.77 21.89 21.23
N PRO A 641 -18.68 22.85 21.50
CA PRO A 641 -19.33 22.95 22.79
C PRO A 641 -20.15 21.69 23.04
N SER A 642 -19.91 21.04 24.18
CA SER A 642 -20.79 19.95 24.64
C SER A 642 -22.24 20.43 24.63
N PRO A 643 -23.21 19.65 24.11
CA PRO A 643 -24.61 20.04 24.15
C PRO A 643 -25.01 20.31 25.61
N GLN A 644 -25.39 21.56 25.89
CA GLN A 644 -25.81 21.98 27.21
C GLN A 644 -27.01 21.15 27.64
N ARG A 645 -26.89 20.42 28.76
CA ARG A 645 -28.04 19.85 29.46
C ARG A 645 -28.98 21.00 29.83
N PRO A 646 -30.30 20.89 29.61
CA PRO A 646 -31.23 21.88 30.11
C PRO A 646 -31.13 21.94 31.65
N PRO A 647 -31.15 23.14 32.26
CA PRO A 647 -31.03 23.28 33.69
C PRO A 647 -32.25 22.65 34.38
N GLY A 648 -32.00 21.60 35.16
CA GLY A 648 -33.00 20.99 36.03
C GLY A 648 -33.46 22.01 37.06
N GLY A 649 -34.77 22.28 37.07
CA GLY A 649 -35.45 23.12 38.05
C GLY A 649 -35.25 22.60 39.47
N GLY A 650 -35.00 23.55 40.38
CA GLY A 650 -34.64 23.32 41.77
C GLY A 650 -35.68 22.59 42.60
N GLY A 651 -35.18 21.99 43.68
CA GLY A 651 -35.97 21.26 44.65
C GLY A 651 -36.92 22.11 45.48
N GLY A 652 -38.00 21.46 45.92
CA GLY A 652 -38.86 21.86 47.02
C GLY A 652 -39.35 20.58 47.71
N PRO A 653 -39.37 20.50 49.06
CA PRO A 653 -39.63 19.26 49.80
C PRO A 653 -41.11 19.10 50.17
N GLY A 654 -41.62 17.86 50.20
CA GLY A 654 -42.83 17.56 50.96
C GLY A 654 -43.68 16.39 50.45
N GLY A 655 -43.83 15.36 51.29
CA GLY A 655 -45.11 14.68 51.50
C GLY A 655 -45.47 13.44 50.66
N GLY A 656 -45.27 12.25 51.25
CA GLY A 656 -46.39 11.35 51.56
C GLY A 656 -46.97 10.38 50.51
N VAL A 657 -46.77 9.08 50.80
CA VAL A 657 -47.74 7.95 50.78
C VAL A 657 -48.23 7.34 49.43
N GLY A 658 -48.00 6.02 49.31
CA GLY A 658 -48.82 5.02 48.60
C GLY A 658 -48.69 5.00 47.06
N GLY A 659 -48.66 3.90 46.33
CA GLY A 659 -48.96 2.50 46.54
C GLY A 659 -49.31 1.89 45.15
N ALA A 660 -49.06 0.59 44.98
CA ALA A 660 -49.65 -0.30 43.96
C ALA A 660 -49.23 -0.17 42.47
N THR A 661 -48.49 -1.18 42.00
CA THR A 661 -48.67 -1.89 40.71
C THR A 661 -50.09 -2.46 40.60
N PRO A 662 -50.69 -2.75 39.40
CA PRO A 662 -50.22 -3.77 38.44
C PRO A 662 -50.54 -3.48 36.93
N ALA A 663 -49.71 -3.92 35.97
CA ALA A 663 -49.71 -5.17 35.19
C ALA A 663 -50.71 -5.29 33.99
N GLN A 664 -50.20 -5.92 32.91
CA GLN A 664 -50.88 -6.60 31.79
C GLN A 664 -51.48 -5.70 30.69
N SER A 665 -51.49 -6.00 29.38
CA SER A 665 -51.36 -7.26 28.62
C SER A 665 -51.19 -6.96 27.12
N VAL A 666 -50.51 -7.86 26.39
CA VAL A 666 -50.53 -8.05 24.92
C VAL A 666 -51.82 -8.82 24.53
N PRO A 667 -52.43 -8.64 23.33
CA PRO A 667 -52.23 -9.56 22.17
C PRO A 667 -52.23 -8.81 20.80
N GLU A 668 -51.51 -9.17 19.74
CA GLU A 668 -51.48 -10.36 18.85
C GLU A 668 -52.53 -10.40 17.72
N ALA A 669 -52.12 -10.98 16.56
CA ALA A 669 -52.86 -11.45 15.36
C ALA A 669 -53.12 -10.43 14.20
N SER A 670 -52.46 -10.54 13.02
CA SER A 670 -52.70 -11.43 11.82
C SER A 670 -53.94 -10.98 11.00
N SER A 671 -54.13 -11.08 9.68
CA SER A 671 -53.61 -11.79 8.49
C SER A 671 -54.28 -11.13 7.25
N GLN A 672 -53.59 -10.82 6.14
CA GLN A 672 -53.55 -11.55 4.85
C GLN A 672 -54.70 -11.30 3.82
N VAL A 673 -54.29 -11.20 2.53
CA VAL A 673 -55.00 -11.50 1.25
C VAL A 673 -55.82 -10.41 0.52
N GLY A 674 -55.51 -10.21 -0.78
CA GLY A 674 -56.52 -9.88 -1.82
C GLY A 674 -56.09 -8.96 -2.98
N GLN A 675 -55.70 -9.53 -4.13
CA GLN A 675 -55.66 -8.90 -5.48
C GLN A 675 -57.10 -8.66 -6.02
N PRO A 676 -57.37 -7.82 -7.08
CA PRO A 676 -57.03 -8.18 -8.48
C PRO A 676 -56.89 -7.06 -9.58
N SER A 677 -56.20 -7.44 -10.66
CA SER A 677 -56.36 -7.14 -12.12
C SER A 677 -56.82 -5.77 -12.71
N GLY A 678 -55.92 -5.13 -13.46
CA GLY A 678 -55.93 -4.94 -14.95
C GLY A 678 -56.96 -4.05 -15.68
N GLN A 679 -56.49 -3.02 -16.41
CA GLN A 679 -56.88 -2.68 -17.80
C GLN A 679 -56.01 -1.56 -18.43
N GLN A 680 -56.21 -1.33 -19.73
CA GLN A 680 -55.25 -1.06 -20.80
C GLN A 680 -55.27 0.40 -21.32
N GLN A 681 -54.12 0.84 -21.89
CA GLN A 681 -53.96 1.65 -23.13
C GLN A 681 -54.54 3.09 -23.26
N GLN A 682 -53.68 4.10 -23.50
CA GLN A 682 -53.48 4.77 -24.82
C GLN A 682 -52.52 5.99 -24.74
N LYS A 683 -51.76 6.17 -25.83
CA LYS A 683 -50.93 7.34 -26.20
C LYS A 683 -51.81 8.58 -26.51
N PRO A 684 -51.20 9.77 -26.66
CA PRO A 684 -51.12 10.35 -28.01
C PRO A 684 -49.74 10.91 -28.38
N GLN A 685 -49.53 10.99 -29.70
CA GLN A 685 -48.48 11.74 -30.38
C GLN A 685 -48.79 13.26 -30.35
N GLU A 686 -47.75 14.08 -30.25
CA GLU A 686 -47.26 14.95 -31.33
C GLU A 686 -45.74 15.12 -31.19
#